data_AF-A0A7X0FXX4-F1
#
_entry.id   AF-A0A7X0FXX4-F1
#
_cell.length_a   1.000
_cell.length_b   1.000
_cell.length_c   1.000
_cell.angle_alpha   90.00
_cell.angle_beta   90.00
_cell.angle_gamma   90.00
#
_symmetry.space_group_name_H-M   'P 1'
#
loop_
_entity.id
_entity.type
_entity.pdbx_description
1 polymer ?
#
loop_
_entity_poly.entity_id
_entity_poly.type
_entity_poly.pdbx_seq_one_letter_code
_entity_poly.pdbx_strand_id
1 'polypeptide(L)'
;MTTPDTTSAGQSPAQRYAAYRRRTGGHGPALLDFRTLYDFELDAFQLEACQALEGGSGVLVAAPTGSGKTVVGEFAVHLALTGGTKCFYTTPIKALSNQKYADLVRRYGPEKVGLLTGDNSVNGEAPIVVMTTEVLRNMLYAGSQTLAGLAFVVMDEVHYLADRFRGAVWEEVIIHVPDSVRIVALSATVSNAEEFGEWLHEVRGDTAVIVDEHRPVPLFQHMLVGTRLYDLFVDTGKGGDRQARLNPQLTRMAVEEVRRAKVNQGRRTGRRRAPRPQRFRPPARPEVIERLDRAGLLPAITFIFSRAGCDAAVLQCLHAGIRLTSREEAEEIRAHADLRTADIAPEDLRILGYGDFREALERGVAAHHAGMLPTFKEIVEELFTRGLIKAVFATETLALGINMPARTVVIEKLDKWNGEAHVDLTPGEYTQLTGRAGRRGIDVEGHAVVVWGPNVEPASVAGLAGTRTYPLNSSFRPSYNMAVNLVGAVGVERARTLLEESFAQFQADRAVVGLARQVHKNEEALQGYAKAAECHLGDFMEYAAMRRRLSDRESELSRERAGARRAEAARSLERLRPGDVILVPSGRRSGLAVVLDPGVGRRSDGPAPLVLTVNRSVQRLSIQDFPRAVEPVERIRVPKSFSPRNPQDRRDLASTLRNKVPDDVRERRRSRGDSPATDDAEIARLRGELRRHPVHGCDKREDHARWAERYHRLDRETEQLRRRVEGRSQVIARTFDRVCAVLQQLGYLDGDDVTAEGRRLGRIYNELDLLTAESLREGLWEKLGPAELAACVSALVYESRQPDDATPPRTPPGPAQDALAAMVRLWGVLEGVERDNRVSFLREPDLGFAWTAYRWAKGDDLDEVLMESDLTAGDFVRAVKQLLDLLGQVTDAAPANSHIRKTARRAMDAMRRGVVAYSSVA
;
A
#
# COMPACT_ATOMS: atom_id res chain seq x y z
N MET A 1 60.81 -3.19 3.21
CA MET A 1 62.06 -2.48 2.90
C MET A 1 62.31 -2.58 1.41
N THR A 2 61.86 -1.57 0.67
CA THR A 2 62.10 -1.38 -0.76
C THR A 2 62.80 -0.03 -0.90
N THR A 3 63.86 0.00 -1.69
CA THR A 3 64.79 1.12 -1.90
C THR A 3 64.08 2.44 -2.19
N PRO A 4 64.52 3.59 -1.61
CA PRO A 4 63.94 4.88 -1.93
C PRO A 4 64.40 5.31 -3.33
N ASP A 5 63.42 5.52 -4.21
CA ASP A 5 63.59 6.05 -5.55
C ASP A 5 64.03 7.53 -5.45
N THR A 6 65.32 7.79 -5.72
CA THR A 6 65.99 9.09 -5.58
C THR A 6 65.64 10.11 -6.69
N THR A 7 64.50 9.95 -7.37
CA THR A 7 64.10 10.82 -8.50
C THR A 7 63.19 12.00 -8.10
N SER A 8 62.86 12.19 -6.81
CA SER A 8 61.90 13.22 -6.37
C SER A 8 62.48 14.59 -6.03
N ALA A 9 63.81 14.76 -6.00
CA ALA A 9 64.46 15.98 -5.48
C ALA A 9 64.36 17.22 -6.40
N GLY A 10 63.84 17.10 -7.62
CA GLY A 10 63.75 18.20 -8.59
C GLY A 10 62.33 18.55 -9.07
N GLN A 11 61.28 17.90 -8.56
CA GLN A 11 59.93 18.09 -9.08
C GLN A 11 59.20 19.24 -8.38
N SER A 12 58.67 20.19 -9.17
CA SER A 12 57.83 21.25 -8.64
C SER A 12 56.56 20.66 -7.97
N PRO A 13 55.94 21.35 -7.00
CA PRO A 13 54.68 20.90 -6.40
C PRO A 13 53.61 20.55 -7.44
N ALA A 14 53.53 21.32 -8.53
CA ALA A 14 52.62 21.05 -9.65
C ALA A 14 52.97 19.76 -10.42
N GLN A 15 54.26 19.46 -10.60
CA GLN A 15 54.70 18.21 -11.24
C GLN A 15 54.47 16.99 -10.35
N ARG A 16 54.68 17.12 -9.04
CA ARG A 16 54.35 16.07 -8.06
C ARG A 16 52.85 15.80 -8.01
N TYR A 17 52.03 16.85 -8.01
CA TYR A 17 50.57 16.73 -8.09
C TYR A 17 50.10 16.12 -9.42
N ALA A 18 50.69 16.50 -10.55
CA ALA A 18 50.37 15.93 -11.85
C ALA A 18 50.85 14.46 -12.00
N ALA A 19 51.96 14.08 -11.37
CA ALA A 19 52.45 12.70 -11.31
C ALA A 19 51.60 11.85 -10.37
N TYR A 20 51.16 12.41 -9.23
CA TYR A 20 50.20 11.79 -8.32
C TYR A 20 48.86 11.57 -9.02
N ARG A 21 48.25 12.59 -9.64
CA ARG A 21 47.01 12.46 -10.45
C ARG A 21 47.14 11.44 -11.57
N ARG A 22 48.32 11.33 -12.21
CA ARG A 22 48.59 10.33 -13.25
C ARG A 22 48.71 8.92 -12.67
N ARG A 23 49.34 8.74 -11.51
CA ARG A 23 49.45 7.43 -10.82
C ARG A 23 48.11 6.97 -10.25
N THR A 24 47.29 7.89 -9.74
CA THR A 24 46.02 7.57 -9.11
C THR A 24 44.85 7.55 -10.08
N GLY A 25 45.04 7.91 -11.35
CA GLY A 25 43.98 7.94 -12.36
C GLY A 25 42.83 8.91 -12.03
N GLY A 26 43.03 9.86 -11.10
CA GLY A 26 41.98 10.73 -10.58
C GLY A 26 41.18 10.14 -9.41
N HIS A 27 41.47 8.92 -8.96
CA HIS A 27 40.94 8.36 -7.72
C HIS A 27 41.72 8.88 -6.49
N GLY A 28 41.07 9.03 -5.34
CA GLY A 28 41.77 9.30 -4.09
C GLY A 28 42.33 8.02 -3.45
N PRO A 29 43.11 8.18 -2.37
CA PRO A 29 43.87 7.08 -1.76
C PRO A 29 42.96 6.03 -1.09
N ALA A 30 41.82 6.43 -0.52
CA ALA A 30 40.91 5.50 0.15
C ALA A 30 40.17 4.63 -0.86
N LEU A 31 39.76 5.18 -2.01
CA LEU A 31 39.15 4.39 -3.08
C LEU A 31 40.13 3.36 -3.66
N LEU A 32 41.41 3.72 -3.80
CA LEU A 32 42.41 2.77 -4.27
C LEU A 32 42.64 1.62 -3.28
N ASP A 33 42.70 1.91 -1.97
CA ASP A 33 42.81 0.89 -0.93
C ASP A 33 41.57 -0.03 -0.89
N PHE A 34 40.38 0.57 -0.91
CA PHE A 34 39.12 -0.17 -0.90
C PHE A 34 38.97 -1.14 -2.08
N ARG A 35 39.44 -0.75 -3.27
CA ARG A 35 39.42 -1.62 -4.45
C ARG A 35 40.21 -2.91 -4.26
N THR A 36 41.23 -2.92 -3.40
CA THR A 36 42.02 -4.13 -3.10
C THR A 36 41.24 -5.16 -2.28
N LEU A 37 40.10 -4.77 -1.70
CA LEU A 37 39.23 -5.65 -0.91
C LEU A 37 38.32 -6.54 -1.79
N TYR A 38 38.31 -6.35 -3.11
CA TYR A 38 37.48 -7.11 -4.03
C TYR A 38 38.30 -7.80 -5.10
N ASP A 39 37.90 -9.03 -5.43
CA ASP A 39 38.49 -9.82 -6.52
C ASP A 39 37.89 -9.47 -7.91
N PHE A 40 37.08 -8.41 -7.98
CA PHE A 40 36.41 -7.96 -9.20
C PHE A 40 36.55 -6.44 -9.38
N GLU A 41 36.41 -5.98 -10.63
CA GLU A 41 36.43 -4.55 -10.95
C GLU A 41 35.09 -3.88 -10.62
N LEU A 42 35.17 -2.65 -10.10
CA LEU A 42 33.99 -1.85 -9.80
C LEU A 42 33.42 -1.23 -11.08
N ASP A 43 32.09 -1.21 -11.18
CA ASP A 43 31.38 -0.62 -12.32
C ASP A 43 31.54 0.92 -12.34
N ALA A 44 31.37 1.56 -13.50
CA ALA A 44 31.61 3.00 -13.65
C ALA A 44 30.79 3.86 -12.67
N PHE A 45 29.51 3.55 -12.49
CA PHE A 45 28.64 4.27 -11.54
C PHE A 45 29.09 4.07 -10.08
N GLN A 46 29.68 2.91 -9.74
CA GLN A 46 30.22 2.65 -8.41
C GLN A 46 31.47 3.49 -8.16
N LEU A 47 32.34 3.60 -9.16
CA LEU A 47 33.54 4.45 -9.09
C LEU A 47 33.18 5.93 -8.95
N GLU A 48 32.22 6.42 -9.72
CA GLU A 48 31.71 7.79 -9.64
C GLU A 48 31.14 8.09 -8.23
N ALA A 49 30.34 7.17 -7.68
CA ALA A 49 29.78 7.32 -6.35
C ALA A 49 30.84 7.33 -5.26
N CYS A 50 31.82 6.44 -5.35
CA CYS A 50 32.92 6.41 -4.39
C CYS A 50 33.79 7.68 -4.51
N GLN A 51 34.03 8.19 -5.71
CA GLN A 51 34.77 9.44 -5.90
C GLN A 51 34.04 10.66 -5.28
N ALA A 52 32.72 10.74 -5.45
CA ALA A 52 31.92 11.80 -4.83
C ALA A 52 31.96 11.72 -3.30
N LEU A 53 31.84 10.52 -2.72
CA LEU A 53 31.97 10.30 -1.27
C LEU A 53 33.35 10.69 -0.73
N GLU A 54 34.41 10.28 -1.41
CA GLU A 54 35.78 10.63 -1.04
C GLU A 54 36.06 12.13 -1.20
N GLY A 55 35.37 12.79 -2.13
CA GLY A 55 35.35 14.24 -2.30
C GLY A 55 34.58 15.00 -1.20
N GLY A 56 33.85 14.29 -0.34
CA GLY A 56 33.13 14.84 0.81
C GLY A 56 31.64 15.13 0.55
N SER A 57 31.10 14.79 -0.62
CA SER A 57 29.68 14.94 -0.94
C SER A 57 28.86 13.76 -0.39
N GLY A 58 27.57 13.96 -0.11
CA GLY A 58 26.61 12.85 0.01
C GLY A 58 26.37 12.20 -1.36
N VAL A 59 25.74 11.03 -1.41
CA VAL A 59 25.39 10.39 -2.69
C VAL A 59 24.01 9.75 -2.67
N LEU A 60 23.30 9.89 -3.79
CA LEU A 60 22.11 9.11 -4.14
C LEU A 60 22.46 8.21 -5.33
N VAL A 61 22.40 6.90 -5.13
CA VAL A 61 22.63 5.90 -6.19
C VAL A 61 21.31 5.24 -6.54
N ALA A 62 20.77 5.54 -7.71
CA ALA A 62 19.58 4.88 -8.27
C ALA A 62 20.01 3.91 -9.38
N ALA A 63 20.02 2.60 -9.08
CA ALA A 63 20.42 1.57 -10.04
C ALA A 63 19.61 0.27 -9.86
N PRO A 64 19.54 -0.62 -10.88
CA PRO A 64 18.73 -1.84 -10.79
C PRO A 64 19.15 -2.74 -9.62
N THR A 65 18.19 -3.54 -9.13
CA THR A 65 18.50 -4.58 -8.15
C THR A 65 19.46 -5.59 -8.77
N GLY A 66 20.49 -5.98 -8.02
CA GLY A 66 21.58 -6.83 -8.53
C GLY A 66 22.75 -6.08 -9.20
N SER A 67 22.67 -4.76 -9.39
CA SER A 67 23.76 -3.94 -9.95
C SER A 67 24.95 -3.72 -9.00
N GLY A 68 24.89 -4.23 -7.76
CA GLY A 68 26.00 -4.11 -6.80
C GLY A 68 26.08 -2.78 -6.05
N LYS A 69 24.97 -2.04 -5.93
CA LYS A 69 24.88 -0.77 -5.18
C LYS A 69 25.49 -0.82 -3.78
N THR A 70 25.41 -1.97 -3.12
CA THR A 70 25.96 -2.22 -1.77
C THR A 70 27.44 -1.85 -1.66
N VAL A 71 28.22 -1.96 -2.74
CA VAL A 71 29.64 -1.56 -2.76
C VAL A 71 29.82 -0.11 -2.32
N VAL A 72 28.92 0.80 -2.72
CA VAL A 72 28.99 2.22 -2.37
C VAL A 72 28.76 2.43 -0.87
N GLY A 73 27.80 1.71 -0.28
CA GLY A 73 27.57 1.72 1.17
C GLY A 73 28.75 1.14 1.96
N GLU A 74 29.35 0.06 1.45
CA GLU A 74 30.55 -0.56 2.03
C GLU A 74 31.78 0.36 1.94
N PHE A 75 31.85 1.21 0.91
CA PHE A 75 32.89 2.24 0.80
C PHE A 75 32.73 3.34 1.85
N ALA A 76 31.50 3.77 2.13
CA ALA A 76 31.24 4.73 3.22
C ALA A 76 31.69 4.18 4.59
N VAL A 77 31.44 2.88 4.82
CA VAL A 77 31.96 2.16 6.00
C VAL A 77 33.49 2.19 6.04
N HIS A 78 34.14 1.94 4.91
CA HIS A 78 35.60 1.98 4.80
C HIS A 78 36.18 3.39 5.06
N LEU A 79 35.56 4.43 4.49
CA LEU A 79 35.93 5.83 4.74
C LEU A 79 35.80 6.20 6.21
N ALA A 80 34.72 5.78 6.87
CA ALA A 80 34.52 6.06 8.28
C ALA A 80 35.59 5.41 9.16
N LEU A 81 35.90 4.13 8.91
CA LEU A 81 36.94 3.40 9.64
C LEU A 81 38.34 4.00 9.43
N THR A 82 38.70 4.33 8.19
CA THR A 82 40.00 4.94 7.87
C THR A 82 40.12 6.36 8.44
N GLY A 83 39.01 7.09 8.54
CA GLY A 83 38.91 8.39 9.19
C GLY A 83 38.82 8.35 10.72
N GLY A 84 38.68 7.18 11.36
CA GLY A 84 38.50 7.06 12.81
C GLY A 84 37.15 7.57 13.32
N THR A 85 36.14 7.61 12.45
CA THR A 85 34.76 8.05 12.73
C THR A 85 33.78 6.87 12.68
N LYS A 86 32.51 7.10 13.04
CA LYS A 86 31.46 6.08 12.99
C LYS A 86 30.67 6.13 11.67
N CYS A 87 30.21 4.96 11.23
CA CYS A 87 29.25 4.79 10.14
C CYS A 87 28.08 3.94 10.59
N PHE A 88 26.85 4.43 10.39
CA PHE A 88 25.64 3.65 10.64
C PHE A 88 25.05 3.15 9.33
N TYR A 89 24.78 1.86 9.25
CA TYR A 89 24.19 1.22 8.08
C TYR A 89 22.74 0.85 8.39
N THR A 90 21.81 1.59 7.80
CA THR A 90 20.37 1.40 8.01
C THR A 90 19.76 0.57 6.90
N THR A 91 18.81 -0.28 7.26
CA THR A 91 18.08 -1.16 6.34
C THR A 91 16.60 -1.15 6.68
N PRO A 92 15.69 -1.32 5.68
CA PRO A 92 14.26 -1.33 5.94
C PRO A 92 13.81 -2.54 6.74
N ILE A 93 14.52 -3.67 6.78
CA ILE A 93 14.00 -4.88 7.44
C ILE A 93 15.06 -5.55 8.30
N LYS A 94 14.63 -6.10 9.44
CA LYS A 94 15.51 -6.81 10.40
C LYS A 94 16.32 -7.92 9.74
N ALA A 95 15.70 -8.68 8.83
CA ALA A 95 16.39 -9.74 8.08
C ALA A 95 17.59 -9.20 7.27
N LEU A 96 17.41 -8.04 6.61
CA LEU A 96 18.49 -7.39 5.87
C LEU A 96 19.53 -6.79 6.83
N SER A 97 19.12 -6.27 7.99
CA SER A 97 20.05 -5.84 9.04
C SER A 97 20.96 -6.99 9.48
N ASN A 98 20.38 -8.16 9.79
CA ASN A 98 21.14 -9.34 10.19
C ASN A 98 22.09 -9.82 9.09
N GLN A 99 21.62 -9.84 7.84
CA GLN A 99 22.46 -10.22 6.71
C GLN A 99 23.64 -9.25 6.53
N LYS A 100 23.38 -7.93 6.56
CA LYS A 100 24.42 -6.91 6.42
C LYS A 100 25.40 -6.92 7.59
N TYR A 101 24.91 -7.18 8.80
CA TYR A 101 25.77 -7.41 9.96
C TYR A 101 26.72 -8.58 9.73
N ALA A 102 26.22 -9.75 9.29
CA ALA A 102 27.06 -10.91 9.00
C ALA A 102 28.09 -10.63 7.89
N ASP A 103 27.69 -9.93 6.82
CA ASP A 103 28.59 -9.53 5.72
C ASP A 103 29.72 -8.62 6.23
N LEU A 104 29.39 -7.61 7.03
CA LEU A 104 30.36 -6.65 7.57
C LEU A 104 31.26 -7.25 8.65
N VAL A 105 30.72 -8.14 9.51
CA VAL A 105 31.50 -8.90 10.50
C VAL A 105 32.53 -9.78 9.80
N ARG A 106 32.14 -10.47 8.71
CA ARG A 106 33.07 -11.28 7.92
C ARG A 106 34.24 -10.46 7.37
N ARG A 107 34.00 -9.20 7.02
CA ARG A 107 35.01 -8.32 6.42
C ARG A 107 35.87 -7.60 7.45
N TYR A 108 35.27 -7.04 8.49
CA TYR A 108 35.94 -6.11 9.41
C TYR A 108 36.16 -6.67 10.83
N GLY A 109 35.61 -7.85 11.12
CA GLY A 109 35.68 -8.49 12.43
C GLY A 109 34.52 -8.11 13.35
N PRO A 110 34.08 -9.01 14.26
CA PRO A 110 32.97 -8.77 15.18
C PRO A 110 33.23 -7.66 16.20
N GLU A 111 34.50 -7.31 16.46
CA GLU A 111 34.87 -6.25 17.40
C GLU A 111 34.58 -4.84 16.87
N LYS A 112 34.52 -4.67 15.54
CA LYS A 112 34.30 -3.36 14.89
C LYS A 112 32.86 -3.15 14.42
N VAL A 113 32.02 -4.17 14.52
CA VAL A 113 30.66 -4.16 13.96
C VAL A 113 29.65 -4.48 15.05
N GLY A 114 28.62 -3.64 15.14
CA GLY A 114 27.46 -3.81 16.01
C GLY A 114 26.17 -4.00 15.22
N LEU A 115 25.16 -4.52 15.91
CA LEU A 115 23.80 -4.70 15.41
C LEU A 115 22.82 -4.14 16.44
N LEU A 116 22.03 -3.14 16.03
CA LEU A 116 20.94 -2.60 16.84
C LEU A 116 19.62 -2.76 16.09
N THR A 117 18.79 -3.69 16.54
CA THR A 117 17.41 -3.85 16.06
C THR A 117 16.47 -3.74 17.26
N GLY A 118 15.16 -3.62 17.03
CA GLY A 118 14.20 -3.61 18.14
C GLY A 118 14.27 -4.86 19.05
N ASP A 119 14.81 -5.98 18.56
CA ASP A 119 14.85 -7.24 19.31
C ASP A 119 16.24 -7.55 19.87
N ASN A 120 17.30 -7.18 19.15
CA ASN A 120 18.69 -7.54 19.44
C ASN A 120 19.58 -6.30 19.54
N SER A 121 20.44 -6.26 20.55
CA SER A 121 21.48 -5.26 20.72
C SER A 121 22.83 -5.95 20.92
N VAL A 122 23.69 -5.90 19.91
CA VAL A 122 25.02 -6.51 19.89
C VAL A 122 26.05 -5.42 19.60
N ASN A 123 27.07 -5.27 20.45
CA ASN A 123 28.18 -4.33 20.27
C ASN A 123 27.74 -2.91 19.82
N GLY A 124 26.75 -2.32 20.49
CA GLY A 124 26.09 -1.08 20.05
C GLY A 124 26.97 0.16 19.96
N GLU A 125 28.15 0.15 20.58
CA GLU A 125 29.12 1.25 20.55
C GLU A 125 30.23 1.08 19.50
N ALA A 126 30.14 0.03 18.69
CA ALA A 126 31.06 -0.22 17.59
C ALA A 126 31.19 0.98 16.63
N PRO A 127 32.34 1.14 15.94
CA PRO A 127 32.50 2.16 14.92
C PRO A 127 31.57 1.93 13.71
N ILE A 128 31.18 0.68 13.45
CA ILE A 128 30.17 0.34 12.45
C ILE A 128 28.95 -0.22 13.16
N VAL A 129 27.78 0.37 12.95
CA VAL A 129 26.54 -0.17 13.53
C VAL A 129 25.51 -0.40 12.43
N VAL A 130 25.09 -1.65 12.27
CA VAL A 130 23.97 -2.01 11.40
C VAL A 130 22.68 -1.93 12.20
N MET A 131 21.65 -1.29 11.65
CA MET A 131 20.39 -1.10 12.37
C MET A 131 19.18 -1.00 11.44
N THR A 132 17.98 -1.03 12.01
CA THR A 132 16.77 -0.61 11.29
C THR A 132 16.63 0.91 11.35
N THR A 133 15.96 1.50 10.36
CA THR A 133 15.78 2.96 10.26
C THR A 133 15.08 3.55 11.49
N GLU A 134 14.14 2.81 12.10
CA GLU A 134 13.43 3.22 13.31
C GLU A 134 14.34 3.38 14.52
N VAL A 135 15.36 2.52 14.67
CA VAL A 135 16.31 2.59 15.78
C VAL A 135 17.13 3.88 15.67
N LEU A 136 17.59 4.22 14.45
CA LEU A 136 18.30 5.48 14.22
C LEU A 136 17.43 6.70 14.54
N ARG A 137 16.19 6.73 14.06
CA ARG A 137 15.23 7.80 14.38
C ARG A 137 15.06 7.96 15.90
N ASN A 138 14.89 6.85 16.64
CA ASN A 138 14.75 6.90 18.10
C ASN A 138 15.99 7.46 18.79
N MET A 139 17.18 7.11 18.31
CA MET A 139 18.44 7.65 18.81
C MET A 139 18.57 9.15 18.57
N LEU A 140 18.12 9.64 17.41
CA LEU A 140 18.09 11.06 17.08
C LEU A 140 17.16 11.83 18.02
N TYR A 141 15.93 11.35 18.24
CA TYR A 141 14.99 11.98 19.18
C TYR A 141 15.50 11.97 20.62
N ALA A 142 16.15 10.88 21.04
CA ALA A 142 16.67 10.76 22.40
C ALA A 142 18.00 11.52 22.61
N GLY A 143 18.63 12.05 21.56
CA GLY A 143 19.97 12.64 21.64
C GLY A 143 21.01 11.65 22.13
N SER A 144 20.98 10.40 21.64
CA SER A 144 21.85 9.32 22.13
C SER A 144 23.34 9.65 21.99
N GLN A 145 24.12 9.37 23.05
CA GLN A 145 25.58 9.53 23.01
C GLN A 145 26.26 8.62 21.99
N THR A 146 25.62 7.51 21.60
CA THR A 146 26.13 6.58 20.58
C THR A 146 26.32 7.27 19.22
N LEU A 147 25.58 8.36 18.95
CA LEU A 147 25.71 9.20 17.74
C LEU A 147 27.02 10.00 17.70
N ALA A 148 27.75 10.10 18.82
CA ALA A 148 29.01 10.83 18.87
C ALA A 148 30.03 10.24 17.89
N GLY A 149 30.62 11.12 17.06
CA GLY A 149 31.59 10.74 16.03
C GLY A 149 30.98 10.13 14.77
N LEU A 150 29.64 10.12 14.62
CA LEU A 150 28.97 9.72 13.39
C LEU A 150 29.33 10.66 12.24
N ALA A 151 29.87 10.09 11.16
CA ALA A 151 30.24 10.82 9.95
C ALA A 151 29.41 10.39 8.74
N PHE A 152 28.96 9.12 8.70
CA PHE A 152 28.22 8.58 7.57
C PHE A 152 26.98 7.81 8.02
N VAL A 153 25.88 7.99 7.30
CA VAL A 153 24.67 7.16 7.39
C VAL A 153 24.39 6.56 6.02
N VAL A 154 24.49 5.23 5.93
CA VAL A 154 24.06 4.48 4.75
C VAL A 154 22.58 4.16 4.89
N MET A 155 21.81 4.52 3.88
CA MET A 155 20.37 4.35 3.78
C MET A 155 20.09 3.39 2.63
N ASP A 156 20.05 2.09 2.94
CA ASP A 156 19.87 1.03 1.94
C ASP A 156 18.40 0.85 1.56
N GLU A 157 18.10 0.65 0.28
CA GLU A 157 16.74 0.55 -0.25
C GLU A 157 15.86 1.79 0.07
N VAL A 158 16.40 3.01 -0.09
CA VAL A 158 15.71 4.29 0.25
C VAL A 158 14.36 4.49 -0.45
N HIS A 159 14.08 3.78 -1.55
CA HIS A 159 12.77 3.78 -2.20
C HIS A 159 11.62 3.25 -1.32
N TYR A 160 11.93 2.64 -0.17
CA TYR A 160 10.96 2.36 0.90
C TYR A 160 10.36 3.61 1.55
N LEU A 161 10.91 4.79 1.25
CA LEU A 161 10.30 6.07 1.61
C LEU A 161 8.86 6.19 1.10
N ALA A 162 8.49 5.51 0.01
CA ALA A 162 7.11 5.46 -0.47
C ALA A 162 6.18 4.51 0.32
N ASP A 163 6.69 3.74 1.28
CA ASP A 163 5.88 2.85 2.11
C ASP A 163 4.93 3.66 2.99
N ARG A 164 3.64 3.30 2.99
CA ARG A 164 2.59 4.06 3.70
C ARG A 164 2.80 4.15 5.21
N PHE A 165 3.38 3.13 5.82
CA PHE A 165 3.45 3.01 7.28
C PHE A 165 4.83 3.40 7.81
N ARG A 166 5.89 3.12 7.05
CA ARG A 166 7.28 3.26 7.49
C ARG A 166 8.04 4.34 6.73
N GLY A 167 7.50 4.85 5.62
CA GLY A 167 8.16 5.85 4.79
C GLY A 167 8.47 7.15 5.53
N ALA A 168 7.58 7.59 6.43
CA ALA A 168 7.79 8.80 7.22
C ALA A 168 9.09 8.76 8.05
N VAL A 169 9.46 7.59 8.58
CA VAL A 169 10.69 7.39 9.36
C VAL A 169 11.93 7.71 8.54
N TRP A 170 11.93 7.42 7.24
CA TRP A 170 13.06 7.71 6.35
C TRP A 170 13.27 9.21 6.20
N GLU A 171 12.19 9.94 5.94
CA GLU A 171 12.24 11.41 5.85
C GLU A 171 12.64 12.03 7.18
N GLU A 172 12.13 11.53 8.30
CA GLU A 172 12.54 12.00 9.63
C GLU A 172 14.05 11.86 9.82
N VAL A 173 14.64 10.68 9.55
CA VAL A 173 16.09 10.49 9.65
C VAL A 173 16.84 11.43 8.70
N ILE A 174 16.38 11.52 7.44
CA ILE A 174 16.99 12.38 6.42
C ILE A 174 16.87 13.85 6.78
N ILE A 175 15.93 14.31 7.60
CA ILE A 175 15.80 15.72 8.01
C ILE A 175 16.50 15.99 9.35
N HIS A 176 16.59 15.00 10.25
CA HIS A 176 17.08 15.19 11.63
C HIS A 176 18.55 14.85 11.86
N VAL A 177 19.18 14.06 10.99
CA VAL A 177 20.61 13.78 11.15
C VAL A 177 21.40 15.11 11.14
N PRO A 178 22.49 15.26 11.92
CA PRO A 178 23.26 16.50 11.90
C PRO A 178 23.85 16.80 10.52
N ASP A 179 23.96 18.08 10.13
CA ASP A 179 24.51 18.51 8.83
C ASP A 179 25.96 18.06 8.58
N SER A 180 26.69 17.73 9.65
CA SER A 180 28.04 17.17 9.58
C SER A 180 28.07 15.73 9.05
N VAL A 181 26.94 15.03 9.03
CA VAL A 181 26.81 13.63 8.64
C VAL A 181 26.46 13.52 7.17
N ARG A 182 27.21 12.71 6.41
CA ARG A 182 26.95 12.46 4.99
C ARG A 182 26.02 11.27 4.80
N ILE A 183 25.00 11.46 3.97
CA ILE A 183 24.04 10.42 3.63
C ILE A 183 24.48 9.69 2.36
N VAL A 184 24.42 8.36 2.42
CA VAL A 184 24.62 7.46 1.29
C VAL A 184 23.31 6.73 1.02
N ALA A 185 22.49 7.26 0.11
CA ALA A 185 21.18 6.74 -0.22
C ALA A 185 21.27 5.75 -1.40
N LEU A 186 20.92 4.48 -1.17
CA LEU A 186 20.93 3.43 -2.18
C LEU A 186 19.50 3.08 -2.58
N SER A 187 19.16 3.22 -3.85
CA SER A 187 17.80 3.02 -4.37
C SER A 187 17.77 2.05 -5.54
N ALA A 188 16.65 1.33 -5.68
CA ALA A 188 16.25 0.79 -6.98
C ALA A 188 15.98 1.93 -7.98
N THR A 189 15.87 1.60 -9.27
CA THR A 189 15.60 2.60 -10.32
C THR A 189 14.23 3.24 -10.14
N VAL A 190 14.23 4.54 -9.84
CA VAL A 190 13.02 5.39 -9.72
C VAL A 190 13.05 6.45 -10.81
N SER A 191 11.89 6.82 -11.36
CA SER A 191 11.80 7.71 -12.54
C SER A 191 12.10 9.17 -12.21
N ASN A 192 12.02 9.54 -10.93
CA ASN A 192 12.24 10.89 -10.42
C ASN A 192 13.44 10.94 -9.45
N ALA A 193 14.48 10.15 -9.73
CA ALA A 193 15.71 10.14 -8.93
C ALA A 193 16.35 11.55 -8.85
N GLU A 194 16.27 12.33 -9.93
CA GLU A 194 16.71 13.73 -9.95
C GLU A 194 15.89 14.61 -9.00
N GLU A 195 14.56 14.49 -8.99
CA GLU A 195 13.69 15.22 -8.06
C GLU A 195 14.03 14.89 -6.60
N PHE A 196 14.24 13.61 -6.29
CA PHE A 196 14.63 13.18 -4.96
C PHE A 196 16.03 13.68 -4.58
N GLY A 197 16.95 13.68 -5.54
CA GLY A 197 18.30 14.22 -5.37
C GLY A 197 18.34 15.73 -5.16
N GLU A 198 17.49 16.49 -5.85
CA GLU A 198 17.30 17.93 -5.63
C GLU A 198 16.80 18.21 -4.20
N TRP A 199 15.83 17.43 -3.72
CA TRP A 199 15.37 17.53 -2.32
C TRP A 199 16.48 17.20 -1.31
N LEU A 200 17.23 16.11 -1.53
CA LEU A 200 18.40 15.80 -0.69
C LEU A 200 19.42 16.93 -0.71
N HIS A 201 19.62 17.57 -1.86
CA HIS A 201 20.53 18.70 -1.97
C HIS A 201 20.04 19.92 -1.19
N GLU A 202 18.73 20.22 -1.21
CA GLU A 202 18.13 21.31 -0.46
C GLU A 202 18.24 21.10 1.05
N VAL A 203 17.99 19.87 1.52
CA VAL A 203 18.00 19.55 2.96
C VAL A 203 19.41 19.25 3.50
N ARG A 204 20.32 18.69 2.69
CA ARG A 204 21.65 18.21 3.13
C ARG A 204 22.84 18.87 2.47
N GLY A 205 22.61 19.80 1.56
CA GLY A 205 23.67 20.41 0.78
C GLY A 205 24.28 19.44 -0.22
N ASP A 206 25.59 19.53 -0.43
CA ASP A 206 26.25 18.83 -1.55
C ASP A 206 26.00 17.30 -1.57
N THR A 207 25.20 16.86 -2.55
CA THR A 207 24.76 15.47 -2.74
C THR A 207 24.80 15.14 -4.23
N ALA A 208 25.65 14.19 -4.62
CA ALA A 208 25.74 13.75 -6.01
C ALA A 208 24.63 12.74 -6.34
N VAL A 209 23.95 12.95 -7.46
CA VAL A 209 22.89 12.06 -7.96
C VAL A 209 23.45 11.20 -9.08
N ILE A 210 23.47 9.89 -8.86
CA ILE A 210 24.06 8.91 -9.77
C ILE A 210 22.97 7.93 -10.18
N VAL A 211 22.60 7.97 -11.45
CA VAL A 211 21.57 7.12 -12.02
C VAL A 211 22.22 6.18 -13.03
N ASP A 212 22.05 4.89 -12.81
CA ASP A 212 22.42 3.87 -13.78
C ASP A 212 21.17 3.06 -14.14
N GLU A 213 20.90 2.87 -15.42
CA GLU A 213 19.78 2.05 -15.89
C GLU A 213 20.25 0.68 -16.40
N HIS A 214 21.57 0.43 -16.39
CA HIS A 214 22.12 -0.81 -16.90
C HIS A 214 21.90 -1.96 -15.91
N ARG A 215 21.23 -3.01 -16.39
CA ARG A 215 21.05 -4.26 -15.66
C ARG A 215 22.17 -5.23 -16.05
N PRO A 216 23.06 -5.65 -15.12
CA PRO A 216 24.21 -6.50 -15.47
C PRO A 216 23.82 -7.86 -16.08
N VAL A 217 22.70 -8.43 -15.61
CA VAL A 217 22.13 -9.65 -16.19
C VAL A 217 20.84 -9.29 -16.94
N PRO A 218 20.82 -9.35 -18.28
CA PRO A 218 19.64 -9.00 -19.07
C PRO A 218 18.43 -9.87 -18.71
N LEU A 219 17.25 -9.27 -18.73
CA LEU A 219 15.99 -9.93 -18.39
C LEU A 219 15.18 -10.27 -19.64
N PHE A 220 14.86 -11.55 -19.82
CA PHE A 220 13.94 -12.01 -20.85
C PHE A 220 12.56 -12.26 -20.25
N GLN A 221 11.55 -11.72 -20.91
CA GLN A 221 10.16 -11.75 -20.47
C GLN A 221 9.41 -12.83 -21.24
N HIS A 222 8.71 -13.70 -20.53
CA HIS A 222 8.03 -14.87 -21.06
C HIS A 222 6.60 -14.94 -20.54
N MET A 223 5.74 -15.60 -21.31
CA MET A 223 4.40 -15.97 -20.87
C MET A 223 4.18 -17.47 -21.08
N LEU A 224 3.73 -18.15 -20.04
CA LEU A 224 3.39 -19.58 -20.07
C LEU A 224 1.90 -19.74 -20.43
N VAL A 225 1.60 -20.19 -21.64
CA VAL A 225 0.24 -20.44 -22.13
C VAL A 225 0.02 -21.95 -22.27
N GLY A 226 -0.85 -22.50 -21.42
CA GLY A 226 -1.00 -23.95 -21.30
C GLY A 226 0.31 -24.58 -20.82
N THR A 227 0.92 -25.43 -21.64
CA THR A 227 2.20 -26.10 -21.35
C THR A 227 3.39 -25.51 -22.13
N ARG A 228 3.19 -24.42 -22.86
CA ARG A 228 4.19 -23.82 -23.75
C ARG A 228 4.63 -22.45 -23.25
N LEU A 229 5.94 -22.24 -23.24
CA LEU A 229 6.57 -20.97 -22.91
C LEU A 229 6.76 -20.18 -24.21
N TYR A 230 6.37 -18.91 -24.20
CA TYR A 230 6.51 -18.00 -25.33
C TYR A 230 7.20 -16.72 -24.88
N ASP A 231 8.10 -16.19 -25.70
CA ASP A 231 8.67 -14.86 -25.47
C ASP A 231 7.55 -13.81 -25.55
N LEU A 232 7.54 -12.89 -24.59
CA LEU A 232 6.59 -11.79 -24.53
C LEU A 232 6.83 -10.81 -25.68
N PHE A 233 8.10 -10.53 -25.97
CA PHE A 233 8.53 -9.63 -27.03
C PHE A 233 9.22 -10.40 -28.15
N VAL A 234 9.03 -9.92 -29.38
CA VAL A 234 9.83 -10.31 -30.54
C VAL A 234 10.54 -9.07 -31.07
N ASP A 235 11.83 -9.21 -31.38
CA ASP A 235 12.58 -8.15 -32.03
C ASP A 235 12.07 -7.97 -33.47
N THR A 236 11.59 -6.77 -33.79
CA THR A 236 11.23 -6.40 -35.17
C THR A 236 12.14 -5.28 -35.65
N GLY A 237 12.94 -5.56 -36.68
CA GLY A 237 13.91 -4.63 -37.28
C GLY A 237 15.20 -5.30 -37.75
N LYS A 238 15.95 -4.66 -38.67
CA LYS A 238 17.32 -5.06 -39.05
C LYS A 238 18.29 -3.98 -38.56
N GLY A 239 19.37 -4.37 -37.88
CA GLY A 239 20.38 -3.42 -37.36
C GLY A 239 20.03 -2.83 -35.98
N GLY A 240 20.64 -1.69 -35.64
CA GLY A 240 20.56 -1.03 -34.32
C GLY A 240 19.23 -0.37 -33.95
N ASP A 241 18.18 -0.56 -34.76
CA ASP A 241 16.83 -0.01 -34.55
C ASP A 241 15.82 -1.14 -34.26
N ARG A 242 16.14 -1.98 -33.27
CA ARG A 242 15.26 -3.08 -32.83
C ARG A 242 14.20 -2.52 -31.89
N GLN A 243 12.94 -2.52 -32.34
CA GLN A 243 11.80 -2.27 -31.46
C GLN A 243 11.21 -3.60 -30.99
N ALA A 244 11.21 -3.81 -29.67
CA ALA A 244 10.53 -4.92 -29.03
C ALA A 244 9.01 -4.76 -29.22
N ARG A 245 8.38 -5.65 -29.99
CA ARG A 245 6.92 -5.68 -30.17
C ARG A 245 6.35 -6.89 -29.47
N LEU A 246 5.13 -6.75 -28.94
CA LEU A 246 4.39 -7.88 -28.35
C LEU A 246 4.30 -9.03 -29.36
N ASN A 247 4.66 -10.25 -28.92
CA ASN A 247 4.68 -11.43 -29.76
C ASN A 247 3.27 -11.72 -30.34
N PRO A 248 3.08 -11.64 -31.68
CA PRO A 248 1.77 -11.84 -32.28
C PRO A 248 1.21 -13.26 -32.09
N GLN A 249 2.09 -14.25 -31.87
CA GLN A 249 1.67 -15.63 -31.59
C GLN A 249 0.97 -15.76 -30.23
N LEU A 250 1.41 -15.00 -29.22
CA LEU A 250 0.80 -14.97 -27.90
C LEU A 250 -0.66 -14.49 -27.96
N THR A 251 -0.91 -13.41 -28.69
CA THR A 251 -2.26 -12.87 -28.84
C THR A 251 -3.20 -13.88 -29.52
N ARG A 252 -2.71 -14.63 -30.52
CA ARG A 252 -3.49 -15.67 -31.19
C ARG A 252 -3.78 -16.85 -30.25
N MET A 253 -2.76 -17.34 -29.56
CA MET A 253 -2.88 -18.48 -28.64
C MET A 253 -3.78 -18.17 -27.44
N ALA A 254 -3.70 -16.97 -26.86
CA ALA A 254 -4.58 -16.53 -25.80
C ALA A 254 -6.06 -16.52 -26.26
N VAL A 255 -6.33 -16.03 -27.47
CA VAL A 255 -7.69 -16.05 -28.06
C VAL A 255 -8.16 -17.48 -28.34
N GLU A 256 -7.27 -18.37 -28.81
CA GLU A 256 -7.59 -19.77 -29.04
C GLU A 256 -7.89 -20.54 -27.76
N GLU A 257 -7.15 -20.31 -26.68
CA GLU A 257 -7.43 -20.91 -25.37
C GLU A 257 -8.76 -20.43 -24.80
N VAL A 258 -9.07 -19.13 -24.90
CA VAL A 258 -10.40 -18.61 -24.53
C VAL A 258 -11.50 -19.25 -25.37
N ARG A 259 -11.27 -19.46 -26.68
CA ARG A 259 -12.22 -20.18 -27.55
C ARG A 259 -12.38 -21.63 -27.14
N ARG A 260 -11.31 -22.37 -26.84
CA ARG A 260 -11.36 -23.77 -26.36
C ARG A 260 -12.13 -23.87 -25.04
N ALA A 261 -11.88 -22.96 -24.10
CA ALA A 261 -12.60 -22.87 -22.84
C ALA A 261 -14.11 -22.62 -23.04
N LYS A 262 -14.49 -21.81 -24.04
CA LYS A 262 -15.90 -21.55 -24.40
C LYS A 262 -16.55 -22.69 -25.20
N VAL A 263 -15.82 -23.36 -26.09
CA VAL A 263 -16.35 -24.49 -26.90
C VAL A 263 -16.74 -25.68 -26.02
N ASN A 264 -16.01 -25.91 -24.93
CA ASN A 264 -16.37 -26.91 -23.92
C ASN A 264 -17.65 -26.56 -23.12
N GLN A 265 -18.16 -25.32 -23.20
CA GLN A 265 -19.50 -24.97 -22.69
C GLN A 265 -20.64 -25.31 -23.66
N GLY A 266 -20.34 -25.50 -24.96
CA GLY A 266 -21.36 -25.50 -26.04
C GLY A 266 -21.81 -26.88 -26.56
N ARG A 267 -21.09 -27.98 -26.29
CA ARG A 267 -21.46 -29.31 -26.80
C ARG A 267 -22.44 -30.02 -25.84
N ARG A 268 -23.74 -29.70 -25.97
CA ARG A 268 -24.85 -30.47 -25.38
C ARG A 268 -25.57 -31.28 -26.46
N THR A 269 -25.34 -32.59 -26.50
CA THR A 269 -26.28 -33.57 -27.06
C THR A 269 -26.36 -34.78 -26.14
N GLY A 270 -27.56 -35.16 -25.72
CA GLY A 270 -27.87 -36.50 -25.20
C GLY A 270 -27.78 -36.71 -23.69
N ARG A 271 -28.93 -37.09 -23.10
CA ARG A 271 -29.17 -37.59 -21.73
C ARG A 271 -28.05 -38.47 -21.15
N ARG A 272 -27.39 -38.01 -20.08
CA ARG A 272 -27.00 -38.78 -18.87
C ARG A 272 -26.50 -37.81 -17.79
N ARG A 273 -26.87 -38.05 -16.53
CA ARG A 273 -26.46 -37.25 -15.34
C ARG A 273 -24.97 -37.48 -15.04
N ALA A 274 -24.11 -36.46 -15.22
CA ALA A 274 -22.83 -36.17 -14.51
C ALA A 274 -22.08 -34.99 -15.19
N PRO A 275 -20.93 -34.51 -14.65
CA PRO A 275 -20.71 -33.45 -13.66
C PRO A 275 -20.61 -32.03 -14.25
N ARG A 276 -20.53 -30.99 -13.40
CA ARG A 276 -20.46 -29.55 -13.76
C ARG A 276 -19.32 -29.21 -14.76
N PRO A 277 -19.47 -28.16 -15.61
CA PRO A 277 -18.51 -27.82 -16.66
C PRO A 277 -17.11 -27.48 -16.12
N GLN A 278 -16.05 -27.97 -16.78
CA GLN A 278 -14.66 -27.61 -16.48
C GLN A 278 -14.41 -26.15 -16.89
N ARG A 279 -14.29 -25.28 -15.89
CA ARG A 279 -13.64 -23.97 -16.03
C ARG A 279 -12.21 -24.18 -16.54
N PHE A 280 -11.71 -23.28 -17.38
CA PHE A 280 -10.28 -23.23 -17.73
C PHE A 280 -9.46 -23.35 -16.43
N ARG A 281 -8.51 -24.29 -16.41
CA ARG A 281 -7.60 -24.47 -15.29
C ARG A 281 -6.20 -24.08 -15.77
N PRO A 282 -5.52 -23.14 -15.09
CA PRO A 282 -4.11 -22.90 -15.37
C PRO A 282 -3.30 -24.20 -15.15
N PRO A 283 -2.10 -24.32 -15.77
CA PRO A 283 -1.22 -25.46 -15.55
C PRO A 283 -0.97 -25.67 -14.05
N ALA A 284 -0.90 -26.92 -13.62
CA ALA A 284 -0.65 -27.21 -12.21
C ALA A 284 0.77 -26.77 -11.84
N ARG A 285 0.98 -26.31 -10.60
CA ARG A 285 2.28 -25.81 -10.15
C ARG A 285 3.43 -26.81 -10.35
N PRO A 286 3.26 -28.13 -10.10
CA PRO A 286 4.28 -29.12 -10.42
C PRO A 286 4.63 -29.18 -11.91
N GLU A 287 3.64 -29.04 -12.81
CA GLU A 287 3.87 -29.04 -14.26
C GLU A 287 4.70 -27.83 -14.71
N VAL A 288 4.48 -26.67 -14.06
CA VAL A 288 5.29 -25.46 -14.30
C VAL A 288 6.74 -25.72 -13.89
N ILE A 289 6.97 -26.30 -12.70
CA ILE A 289 8.32 -26.62 -12.22
C ILE A 289 9.03 -27.62 -13.13
N GLU A 290 8.38 -28.72 -13.50
CA GLU A 290 8.95 -29.70 -14.45
C GLU A 290 9.30 -29.06 -15.80
N ARG A 291 8.46 -28.12 -16.26
CA ARG A 291 8.72 -27.43 -17.53
C ARG A 291 9.95 -26.54 -17.44
N LEU A 292 10.13 -25.82 -16.33
CA LEU A 292 11.31 -25.00 -16.09
C LEU A 292 12.56 -25.88 -15.95
N ASP A 293 12.47 -27.00 -15.24
CA ASP A 293 13.56 -27.96 -15.09
C ASP A 293 14.02 -28.52 -16.43
N ARG A 294 13.08 -29.00 -17.27
CA ARG A 294 13.38 -29.48 -18.63
C ARG A 294 13.98 -28.40 -19.54
N ALA A 295 13.69 -27.13 -19.27
CA ALA A 295 14.24 -26.00 -20.01
C ALA A 295 15.57 -25.48 -19.42
N GLY A 296 16.07 -26.07 -18.33
CA GLY A 296 17.27 -25.61 -17.63
C GLY A 296 17.09 -24.27 -16.92
N LEU A 297 15.86 -23.88 -16.60
CA LEU A 297 15.51 -22.57 -16.07
C LEU A 297 15.48 -22.51 -14.53
N LEU A 298 15.85 -23.59 -13.84
CA LEU A 298 16.02 -23.61 -12.38
C LEU A 298 17.40 -23.05 -11.96
N PRO A 299 17.54 -22.50 -10.74
CA PRO A 299 16.53 -22.37 -9.70
C PRO A 299 15.47 -21.30 -10.00
N ALA A 300 14.24 -21.52 -9.52
CA ALA A 300 13.12 -20.63 -9.76
C ALA A 300 12.41 -20.19 -8.48
N ILE A 301 12.01 -18.92 -8.44
CA ILE A 301 11.12 -18.35 -7.42
C ILE A 301 9.76 -18.12 -8.06
N THR A 302 8.72 -18.76 -7.53
CA THR A 302 7.33 -18.56 -7.96
C THR A 302 6.59 -17.69 -6.95
N PHE A 303 6.23 -16.47 -7.36
CA PHE A 303 5.48 -15.54 -6.53
C PHE A 303 3.98 -15.86 -6.52
N ILE A 304 3.47 -16.09 -5.30
CA ILE A 304 2.07 -16.35 -4.99
C ILE A 304 1.65 -15.39 -3.87
N PHE A 305 0.68 -14.50 -4.12
CA PHE A 305 0.22 -13.48 -3.16
C PHE A 305 -0.67 -14.03 -2.03
N SER A 306 -0.49 -15.30 -1.66
CA SER A 306 -1.20 -15.97 -0.56
C SER A 306 -0.26 -16.94 0.15
N ARG A 307 -0.17 -16.83 1.48
CA ARG A 307 0.65 -17.70 2.34
C ARG A 307 0.20 -19.16 2.24
N ALA A 308 -1.08 -19.41 2.51
CA ALA A 308 -1.70 -20.71 2.30
C ALA A 308 -1.56 -21.19 0.84
N GLY A 309 -1.53 -20.26 -0.12
CA GLY A 309 -1.23 -20.55 -1.52
C GLY A 309 0.18 -21.11 -1.73
N CYS A 310 1.19 -20.60 -1.04
CA CYS A 310 2.57 -21.08 -1.08
C CYS A 310 2.69 -22.48 -0.43
N ASP A 311 2.13 -22.68 0.75
CA ASP A 311 2.13 -23.99 1.43
C ASP A 311 1.43 -25.05 0.56
N ALA A 312 0.26 -24.71 0.01
CA ALA A 312 -0.46 -25.58 -0.90
C ALA A 312 0.33 -25.90 -2.18
N ALA A 313 1.22 -25.00 -2.64
CA ALA A 313 2.09 -25.26 -3.78
C ALA A 313 3.14 -26.33 -3.46
N VAL A 314 3.76 -26.25 -2.29
CA VAL A 314 4.71 -27.26 -1.80
C VAL A 314 4.02 -28.62 -1.69
N LEU A 315 2.85 -28.68 -1.04
CA LEU A 315 2.08 -29.93 -0.92
C LEU A 315 1.70 -30.52 -2.28
N GLN A 316 1.34 -29.69 -3.26
CA GLN A 316 1.08 -30.16 -4.64
C GLN A 316 2.33 -30.79 -5.27
N CYS A 317 3.51 -30.20 -5.07
CA CYS A 317 4.77 -30.78 -5.54
C CYS A 317 5.13 -32.09 -4.83
N LEU A 318 4.89 -32.18 -3.51
CA LEU A 318 5.10 -33.40 -2.74
C LEU A 318 4.20 -34.54 -3.25
N HIS A 319 2.90 -34.27 -3.41
CA HIS A 319 1.93 -35.23 -3.94
C HIS A 319 2.21 -35.65 -5.39
N ALA A 320 2.74 -34.74 -6.21
CA ALA A 320 3.15 -35.05 -7.59
C ALA A 320 4.47 -35.84 -7.66
N GLY A 321 5.18 -36.03 -6.54
CA GLY A 321 6.43 -36.79 -6.51
C GLY A 321 7.64 -36.04 -7.07
N ILE A 322 7.59 -34.70 -7.12
CA ILE A 322 8.71 -33.87 -7.59
C ILE A 322 9.94 -34.12 -6.71
N ARG A 323 11.11 -34.33 -7.34
CA ARG A 323 12.41 -34.46 -6.69
C ARG A 323 13.47 -33.80 -7.57
N LEU A 324 14.07 -32.72 -7.06
CA LEU A 324 15.03 -31.86 -7.77
C LEU A 324 16.45 -31.96 -7.19
N THR A 325 16.65 -32.90 -6.28
CA THR A 325 17.88 -33.11 -5.51
C THR A 325 18.40 -34.54 -5.73
N SER A 326 19.71 -34.66 -5.71
CA SER A 326 20.42 -35.93 -5.57
C SER A 326 20.28 -36.48 -4.12
N ARG A 327 20.68 -37.73 -3.92
CA ARG A 327 20.69 -38.34 -2.59
C ARG A 327 21.66 -37.64 -1.63
N GLU A 328 22.83 -37.25 -2.12
CA GLU A 328 23.86 -36.56 -1.33
C GLU A 328 23.38 -35.16 -0.92
N GLU A 329 22.81 -34.38 -1.86
CA GLU A 329 22.21 -33.08 -1.53
C GLU A 329 21.08 -33.23 -0.50
N ALA A 330 20.24 -34.26 -0.61
CA ALA A 330 19.17 -34.51 0.36
C ALA A 330 19.71 -34.84 1.77
N GLU A 331 20.79 -35.61 1.88
CA GLU A 331 21.44 -35.92 3.16
C GLU A 331 22.09 -34.67 3.78
N GLU A 332 22.73 -33.81 2.97
CA GLU A 332 23.28 -32.52 3.42
C GLU A 332 22.17 -31.57 3.92
N ILE A 333 21.09 -31.44 3.14
CA ILE A 333 19.91 -30.62 3.50
C ILE A 333 19.33 -31.07 4.84
N ARG A 334 19.15 -32.39 5.01
CA ARG A 334 18.62 -32.96 6.26
C ARG A 334 19.53 -32.62 7.44
N ALA A 335 20.83 -32.85 7.32
CA ALA A 335 21.78 -32.59 8.39
C ALA A 335 21.79 -31.12 8.80
N HIS A 336 21.71 -30.20 7.82
CA HIS A 336 21.65 -28.76 8.07
C HIS A 336 20.35 -28.34 8.76
N ALA A 337 19.20 -28.84 8.29
CA ALA A 337 17.89 -28.54 8.88
C ALA A 337 17.78 -29.07 10.32
N ASP A 338 18.23 -30.31 10.56
CA ASP A 338 18.20 -30.93 11.90
C ASP A 338 19.15 -30.19 12.86
N LEU A 339 20.32 -29.72 12.39
CA LEU A 339 21.23 -28.90 13.20
C LEU A 339 20.61 -27.56 13.59
N ARG A 340 20.01 -26.84 12.63
CA ARG A 340 19.41 -25.52 12.87
C ARG A 340 18.14 -25.57 13.73
N THR A 341 17.54 -26.75 13.89
CA THR A 341 16.31 -26.94 14.68
C THR A 341 16.53 -27.74 15.96
N ALA A 342 17.80 -28.04 16.30
CA ALA A 342 18.14 -28.85 17.48
C ALA A 342 17.67 -28.26 18.82
N ASP A 343 17.56 -26.92 18.90
CA ASP A 343 17.11 -26.22 20.11
C ASP A 343 15.57 -26.16 20.26
N ILE A 344 14.82 -26.64 19.26
CA ILE A 344 13.35 -26.65 19.29
C ILE A 344 12.87 -27.99 19.83
N ALA A 345 11.96 -27.95 20.81
CA ALA A 345 11.40 -29.16 21.41
C ALA A 345 10.70 -30.06 20.35
N PRO A 346 10.83 -31.41 20.42
CA PRO A 346 10.22 -32.32 19.44
C PRO A 346 8.69 -32.23 19.33
N GLU A 347 7.99 -31.94 20.43
CA GLU A 347 6.56 -31.65 20.45
C GLU A 347 6.20 -30.42 19.64
N ASP A 348 6.94 -29.32 19.81
CA ASP A 348 6.75 -28.09 19.04
C ASP A 348 7.04 -28.34 17.56
N LEU A 349 8.12 -29.04 17.22
CA LEU A 349 8.43 -29.37 15.82
C LEU A 349 7.30 -30.14 15.11
N ARG A 350 6.60 -31.03 15.82
CA ARG A 350 5.44 -31.74 15.28
C ARG A 350 4.27 -30.79 15.02
N ILE A 351 3.96 -29.89 15.95
CA ILE A 351 2.90 -28.88 15.81
C ILE A 351 3.20 -27.93 14.65
N LEU A 352 4.48 -27.61 14.46
CA LEU A 352 4.98 -26.72 13.41
C LEU A 352 5.04 -27.34 12.02
N GLY A 353 4.69 -28.62 11.87
CA GLY A 353 4.74 -29.32 10.58
C GLY A 353 6.16 -29.56 10.06
N TYR A 354 7.15 -29.70 10.96
CA TYR A 354 8.56 -29.88 10.57
C TYR A 354 8.79 -31.10 9.67
N GLY A 355 8.00 -32.16 9.82
CA GLY A 355 8.10 -33.37 8.99
C GLY A 355 7.91 -33.06 7.50
N ASP A 356 6.80 -32.40 7.15
CA ASP A 356 6.48 -32.01 5.77
C ASP A 356 7.47 -30.97 5.25
N PHE A 357 7.88 -30.02 6.11
CA PHE A 357 8.90 -29.03 5.78
C PHE A 357 10.23 -29.68 5.40
N ARG A 358 10.73 -30.60 6.23
CA ARG A 358 11.99 -31.32 5.99
C ARG A 358 11.90 -32.19 4.73
N GLU A 359 10.78 -32.90 4.54
CA GLU A 359 10.58 -33.71 3.34
C GLU A 359 10.59 -32.87 2.05
N ALA A 360 9.96 -31.69 2.08
CA ALA A 360 9.98 -30.75 0.96
C ALA A 360 11.39 -30.25 0.65
N LEU A 361 12.13 -29.83 1.69
CA LEU A 361 13.52 -29.38 1.55
C LEU A 361 14.37 -30.48 0.91
N GLU A 362 14.29 -31.71 1.41
CA GLU A 362 15.04 -32.87 0.89
C GLU A 362 14.76 -33.16 -0.59
N ARG A 363 13.60 -32.73 -1.11
CA ARG A 363 13.21 -32.85 -2.53
C ARG A 363 13.57 -31.59 -3.36
N GLY A 364 14.16 -30.57 -2.75
CA GLY A 364 14.60 -29.33 -3.39
C GLY A 364 13.48 -28.30 -3.59
N VAL A 365 12.38 -28.39 -2.84
CA VAL A 365 11.21 -27.50 -2.94
C VAL A 365 10.93 -26.86 -1.58
N ALA A 366 10.61 -25.57 -1.54
CA ALA A 366 10.27 -24.88 -0.29
C ALA A 366 9.19 -23.81 -0.47
N ALA A 367 8.51 -23.47 0.61
CA ALA A 367 7.74 -22.23 0.73
C ALA A 367 8.60 -21.13 1.36
N HIS A 368 8.31 -19.87 1.09
CA HIS A 368 8.90 -18.71 1.78
C HIS A 368 7.89 -17.59 1.97
N HIS A 369 7.42 -17.40 3.20
CA HIS A 369 6.51 -16.29 3.51
C HIS A 369 6.55 -15.88 4.98
N ALA A 370 6.01 -14.70 5.28
CA ALA A 370 6.03 -14.12 6.62
C ALA A 370 5.38 -14.97 7.72
N GLY A 371 4.42 -15.85 7.39
CA GLY A 371 3.78 -16.79 8.34
C GLY A 371 4.63 -18.01 8.73
N MET A 372 5.81 -18.20 8.13
CA MET A 372 6.75 -19.23 8.56
C MET A 372 7.56 -18.76 9.77
N LEU A 373 8.01 -19.71 10.58
CA LEU A 373 8.96 -19.41 11.65
C LEU A 373 10.25 -18.79 11.11
N PRO A 374 10.86 -17.83 11.83
CA PRO A 374 12.15 -17.23 11.45
C PRO A 374 13.20 -18.27 11.10
N THR A 375 13.42 -19.26 11.97
CA THR A 375 14.39 -20.35 11.76
C THR A 375 14.12 -21.13 10.46
N PHE A 376 12.85 -21.40 10.12
CA PHE A 376 12.53 -22.13 8.90
C PHE A 376 12.80 -21.29 7.65
N LYS A 377 12.53 -19.98 7.70
CA LYS A 377 12.86 -19.06 6.59
C LYS A 377 14.38 -18.98 6.38
N GLU A 378 15.14 -18.84 7.46
CA GLU A 378 16.61 -18.80 7.40
C GLU A 378 17.19 -20.08 6.81
N ILE A 379 16.67 -21.26 7.18
CA ILE A 379 17.06 -22.54 6.57
C ILE A 379 16.80 -22.52 5.06
N VAL A 380 15.64 -22.07 4.62
CA VAL A 380 15.31 -21.97 3.18
C VAL A 380 16.25 -20.99 2.47
N GLU A 381 16.50 -19.82 3.06
CA GLU A 381 17.39 -18.79 2.53
C GLU A 381 18.83 -19.32 2.36
N GLU A 382 19.39 -19.95 3.39
CA GLU A 382 20.74 -20.51 3.38
C GLU A 382 20.88 -21.65 2.35
N LEU A 383 19.94 -22.60 2.34
CA LEU A 383 19.98 -23.73 1.42
C LEU A 383 19.76 -23.31 -0.04
N PHE A 384 18.94 -22.28 -0.28
CA PHE A 384 18.75 -21.72 -1.62
C PHE A 384 20.00 -21.01 -2.13
N THR A 385 20.68 -20.22 -1.29
CA THR A 385 21.94 -19.54 -1.66
C THR A 385 23.07 -20.54 -1.91
N ARG A 386 23.09 -21.68 -1.22
CA ARG A 386 23.98 -22.83 -1.53
C ARG A 386 23.60 -23.58 -2.80
N GLY A 387 22.48 -23.24 -3.42
CA GLY A 387 21.97 -23.87 -4.63
C GLY A 387 21.34 -25.25 -4.41
N LEU A 388 21.04 -25.63 -3.17
CA LEU A 388 20.47 -26.94 -2.82
C LEU A 388 18.94 -26.97 -3.04
N ILE A 389 18.25 -25.85 -2.76
CA ILE A 389 16.82 -25.69 -3.09
C ILE A 389 16.67 -25.12 -4.49
N LYS A 390 15.91 -25.81 -5.35
CA LYS A 390 15.76 -25.45 -6.77
C LYS A 390 14.44 -24.74 -7.08
N ALA A 391 13.40 -24.93 -6.27
CA ALA A 391 12.11 -24.27 -6.45
C ALA A 391 11.58 -23.69 -5.14
N VAL A 392 11.31 -22.38 -5.12
CA VAL A 392 10.75 -21.68 -3.95
C VAL A 392 9.42 -21.05 -4.32
N PHE A 393 8.37 -21.30 -3.52
CA PHE A 393 7.09 -20.63 -3.63
C PHE A 393 7.01 -19.52 -2.58
N ALA A 394 7.03 -18.27 -3.02
CA ALA A 394 7.20 -17.14 -2.13
C ALA A 394 6.07 -16.10 -2.22
N THR A 395 5.79 -15.42 -1.11
CA THR A 395 5.02 -14.18 -1.13
C THR A 395 5.89 -12.99 -1.56
N GLU A 396 5.27 -11.87 -1.92
CA GLU A 396 5.94 -10.62 -2.30
C GLU A 396 7.02 -10.16 -1.31
N THR A 397 6.87 -10.49 -0.02
CA THR A 397 7.85 -10.16 1.03
C THR A 397 9.26 -10.67 0.76
N LEU A 398 9.46 -11.66 -0.12
CA LEU A 398 10.79 -12.12 -0.49
C LEU A 398 11.48 -11.14 -1.46
N ALA A 399 10.72 -10.40 -2.28
CA ALA A 399 11.27 -9.44 -3.21
C ALA A 399 11.91 -8.22 -2.53
N LEU A 400 11.72 -8.09 -1.22
CA LEU A 400 11.98 -6.92 -0.38
C LEU A 400 13.41 -6.79 0.20
N GLY A 401 14.42 -7.47 -0.36
CA GLY A 401 15.83 -7.12 -0.09
C GLY A 401 16.75 -8.29 0.31
N ILE A 402 16.21 -9.48 0.57
CA ILE A 402 17.03 -10.64 0.97
C ILE A 402 17.82 -11.15 -0.25
N ASN A 403 19.10 -11.51 -0.06
CA ASN A 403 19.96 -12.00 -1.15
C ASN A 403 19.63 -13.44 -1.57
N MET A 404 18.49 -13.62 -2.25
CA MET A 404 18.07 -14.87 -2.90
C MET A 404 17.81 -14.66 -4.40
N PRO A 405 18.85 -14.43 -5.23
CA PRO A 405 18.68 -14.32 -6.67
C PRO A 405 18.44 -15.72 -7.28
N ALA A 406 17.48 -15.80 -8.20
CA ALA A 406 17.12 -17.02 -8.91
C ALA A 406 17.46 -16.87 -10.40
N ARG A 407 17.58 -17.98 -11.13
CA ARG A 407 17.69 -17.90 -12.60
C ARG A 407 16.37 -17.42 -13.21
N THR A 408 15.26 -17.91 -12.66
CA THR A 408 13.91 -17.61 -13.13
C THR A 408 12.99 -17.09 -12.02
N VAL A 409 12.17 -16.11 -12.36
CA VAL A 409 11.03 -15.67 -11.54
C VAL A 409 9.75 -16.03 -12.27
N VAL A 410 8.79 -16.61 -11.56
CA VAL A 410 7.46 -16.95 -12.06
C VAL A 410 6.42 -16.12 -11.31
N ILE A 411 5.46 -15.53 -12.02
CA ILE A 411 4.36 -14.76 -11.44
C ILE A 411 3.04 -15.47 -11.80
N GLU A 412 2.34 -16.00 -10.79
CA GLU A 412 1.10 -16.78 -10.99
C GLU A 412 -0.10 -15.88 -11.31
N LYS A 413 -0.16 -14.69 -10.71
CA LYS A 413 -1.25 -13.71 -10.86
C LYS A 413 -0.69 -12.29 -10.97
N LEU A 414 -1.46 -11.38 -11.56
CA LEU A 414 -1.09 -9.96 -11.66
C LEU A 414 -1.95 -9.06 -10.78
N ASP A 415 -2.78 -9.64 -9.92
CA ASP A 415 -3.61 -8.95 -8.95
C ASP A 415 -3.29 -9.45 -7.53
N LYS A 416 -3.37 -8.57 -6.55
CA LYS A 416 -3.16 -8.87 -5.13
C LYS A 416 -4.21 -8.20 -4.25
N TRP A 417 -4.43 -8.77 -3.08
CA TRP A 417 -5.28 -8.17 -2.04
C TRP A 417 -4.45 -7.18 -1.21
N ASN A 418 -4.85 -5.91 -1.17
CA ASN A 418 -4.15 -4.87 -0.40
C ASN A 418 -4.71 -4.63 1.01
N GLY A 419 -5.68 -5.44 1.45
CA GLY A 419 -6.41 -5.25 2.71
C GLY A 419 -7.87 -4.89 2.48
N GLU A 420 -8.16 -4.09 1.44
CA GLU A 420 -9.51 -3.57 1.15
C GLU A 420 -10.08 -4.11 -0.17
N ALA A 421 -9.24 -4.27 -1.19
CA ALA A 421 -9.64 -4.69 -2.52
C ALA A 421 -8.55 -5.52 -3.23
N HIS A 422 -8.98 -6.25 -4.25
CA HIS A 422 -8.06 -6.80 -5.25
C HIS A 422 -7.61 -5.66 -6.18
N VAL A 423 -6.30 -5.40 -6.19
CA VAL A 423 -5.65 -4.37 -7.02
C VAL A 423 -4.65 -5.01 -7.95
N ASP A 424 -4.53 -4.46 -9.16
CA ASP A 424 -3.50 -4.88 -10.11
C ASP A 424 -2.10 -4.49 -9.62
N LEU A 425 -1.10 -5.31 -9.94
CA LEU A 425 0.30 -5.01 -9.67
C LEU A 425 0.73 -3.75 -10.41
N THR A 426 1.47 -2.91 -9.72
CA THR A 426 2.12 -1.75 -10.32
C THR A 426 3.40 -2.14 -11.08
N PRO A 427 3.87 -1.33 -12.04
CA PRO A 427 5.16 -1.57 -12.70
C PRO A 427 6.36 -1.65 -11.74
N GLY A 428 6.30 -0.89 -10.64
CA GLY A 428 7.35 -0.90 -9.61
C GLY A 428 7.42 -2.23 -8.89
N GLU A 429 6.28 -2.73 -8.40
CA GLU A 429 6.19 -4.06 -7.78
C GLU A 429 6.62 -5.16 -8.75
N TYR A 430 6.15 -5.10 -10.00
CA TYR A 430 6.57 -6.04 -11.04
C TYR A 430 8.08 -6.06 -11.27
N THR A 431 8.72 -4.89 -11.31
CA THR A 431 10.18 -4.75 -11.47
C THR A 431 10.93 -5.26 -10.24
N GLN A 432 10.39 -5.07 -9.03
CA GLN A 432 10.99 -5.62 -7.81
C GLN A 432 10.95 -7.16 -7.78
N LEU A 433 9.80 -7.75 -8.15
CA LEU A 433 9.64 -9.21 -8.24
C LEU A 433 10.60 -9.79 -9.29
N THR A 434 10.54 -9.29 -10.52
CA THR A 434 11.35 -9.79 -11.65
C THR A 434 12.83 -9.43 -11.52
N GLY A 435 13.15 -8.41 -10.73
CA GLY A 435 14.51 -8.02 -10.37
C GLY A 435 15.33 -9.14 -9.74
N ARG A 436 14.68 -10.17 -9.18
CA ARG A 436 15.31 -11.36 -8.60
C ARG A 436 15.80 -12.37 -9.64
N ALA A 437 15.40 -12.24 -10.91
CA ALA A 437 15.80 -13.16 -11.97
C ALA A 437 17.16 -12.79 -12.58
N GLY A 438 18.08 -13.75 -12.67
CA GLY A 438 19.45 -13.57 -13.15
C GLY A 438 20.42 -13.35 -11.99
N ARG A 439 21.26 -14.34 -11.72
CA ARG A 439 22.33 -14.30 -10.70
C ARG A 439 23.60 -13.71 -11.31
N ARG A 440 24.02 -12.53 -10.84
CA ARG A 440 25.26 -11.88 -11.30
C ARG A 440 26.45 -12.82 -11.09
N GLY A 441 27.26 -13.00 -12.13
CA GLY A 441 28.44 -13.88 -12.11
C GLY A 441 28.15 -15.38 -12.31
N ILE A 442 26.87 -15.79 -12.38
CA ILE A 442 26.48 -17.19 -12.58
C ILE A 442 25.62 -17.33 -13.85
N ASP A 443 24.58 -16.50 -14.00
CA ASP A 443 23.67 -16.54 -15.13
C ASP A 443 24.05 -15.48 -16.19
N VAL A 444 23.98 -15.86 -17.46
CA VAL A 444 24.15 -14.93 -18.60
C VAL A 444 22.87 -14.14 -18.86
N GLU A 445 21.73 -14.72 -18.52
CA GLU A 445 20.38 -14.16 -18.72
C GLU A 445 19.47 -14.57 -17.57
N GLY A 446 18.57 -13.66 -17.19
CA GLY A 446 17.48 -13.91 -16.24
C GLY A 446 16.15 -14.07 -16.97
N HIS A 447 15.25 -14.86 -16.42
CA HIS A 447 13.94 -15.10 -17.03
C HIS A 447 12.80 -14.71 -16.09
N ALA A 448 11.84 -13.92 -16.59
CA ALA A 448 10.60 -13.64 -15.91
C ALA A 448 9.44 -14.30 -16.67
N VAL A 449 8.65 -15.13 -15.99
CA VAL A 449 7.60 -15.95 -16.58
C VAL A 449 6.25 -15.60 -15.96
N VAL A 450 5.31 -15.09 -16.74
CA VAL A 450 3.94 -14.85 -16.29
C VAL A 450 3.05 -16.03 -16.70
N VAL A 451 2.34 -16.63 -15.76
CA VAL A 451 1.38 -17.70 -16.06
C VAL A 451 0.12 -17.10 -16.68
N TRP A 452 -0.25 -17.55 -17.88
CA TRP A 452 -1.45 -17.05 -18.55
C TRP A 452 -2.73 -17.55 -17.87
N GLY A 453 -3.67 -16.62 -17.69
CA GLY A 453 -5.04 -16.91 -17.30
C GLY A 453 -6.03 -16.14 -18.18
N PRO A 454 -7.33 -16.51 -18.20
CA PRO A 454 -8.32 -15.92 -19.09
C PRO A 454 -8.55 -14.42 -18.86
N ASN A 455 -8.21 -13.92 -17.67
CA ASN A 455 -8.33 -12.51 -17.29
C ASN A 455 -7.02 -11.73 -17.46
N VAL A 456 -5.95 -12.37 -17.93
CA VAL A 456 -4.62 -11.75 -18.11
C VAL A 456 -4.40 -11.49 -19.58
N GLU A 457 -4.48 -10.22 -19.98
CA GLU A 457 -4.20 -9.81 -21.35
C GLU A 457 -2.68 -9.65 -21.57
N PRO A 458 -2.10 -10.24 -22.65
CA PRO A 458 -0.67 -10.08 -22.95
C PRO A 458 -0.22 -8.63 -23.08
N ALA A 459 -1.11 -7.72 -23.53
CA ALA A 459 -0.82 -6.30 -23.63
C ALA A 459 -0.60 -5.64 -22.26
N SER A 460 -1.37 -6.03 -21.23
CA SER A 460 -1.19 -5.55 -19.87
C SER A 460 0.16 -6.00 -19.29
N VAL A 461 0.54 -7.26 -19.52
CA VAL A 461 1.87 -7.79 -19.13
C VAL A 461 2.98 -7.01 -19.81
N ALA A 462 2.84 -6.71 -21.11
CA ALA A 462 3.81 -5.93 -21.85
C ALA A 462 3.91 -4.48 -21.33
N GLY A 463 2.81 -3.88 -20.88
CA GLY A 463 2.81 -2.57 -20.23
C GLY A 463 3.60 -2.56 -18.92
N LEU A 464 3.41 -3.59 -18.08
CA LEU A 464 4.18 -3.78 -16.84
C LEU A 464 5.67 -4.01 -17.12
N ALA A 465 5.98 -4.87 -18.08
CA ALA A 465 7.36 -5.21 -18.45
C ALA A 465 8.09 -4.10 -19.21
N GLY A 466 7.35 -3.22 -19.90
CA GLY A 466 7.90 -2.10 -20.66
C GLY A 466 8.22 -0.87 -19.80
N THR A 467 7.53 -0.71 -18.67
CA THR A 467 7.71 0.44 -17.77
C THR A 467 8.76 0.10 -16.71
N ARG A 468 10.00 0.57 -16.90
CA ARG A 468 11.16 0.19 -16.06
C ARG A 468 11.32 1.03 -14.79
N THR A 469 10.67 2.19 -14.72
CA THR A 469 10.85 3.16 -13.63
C THR A 469 9.50 3.69 -13.17
N TYR A 470 9.41 4.04 -11.89
CA TYR A 470 8.21 4.58 -11.25
C TYR A 470 8.58 5.76 -10.34
N PRO A 471 7.67 6.73 -10.15
CA PRO A 471 7.95 7.88 -9.30
C PRO A 471 7.93 7.45 -7.83
N LEU A 472 8.95 7.87 -7.09
CA LEU A 472 8.99 7.86 -5.64
C LEU A 472 8.09 8.99 -5.13
N ASN A 473 7.01 8.63 -4.43
CA ASN A 473 6.11 9.60 -3.80
C ASN A 473 6.24 9.47 -2.28
N SER A 474 6.33 10.60 -1.59
CA SER A 474 6.33 10.61 -0.13
C SER A 474 5.00 10.09 0.46
N SER A 475 5.09 9.31 1.54
CA SER A 475 3.95 8.91 2.37
C SER A 475 3.85 9.72 3.67
N PHE A 476 4.67 10.76 3.83
CA PHE A 476 4.87 11.48 5.08
C PHE A 476 3.60 12.14 5.61
N ARG A 477 3.30 11.91 6.90
CA ARG A 477 2.18 12.53 7.62
C ARG A 477 2.56 12.75 9.10
N PRO A 478 2.28 13.92 9.69
CA PRO A 478 2.52 14.15 11.12
C PRO A 478 1.69 13.21 12.00
N SER A 479 2.33 12.46 12.89
CA SER A 479 1.70 11.61 13.91
C SER A 479 1.80 12.25 15.31
N TYR A 480 1.05 11.75 16.29
CA TYR A 480 1.08 12.28 17.66
C TYR A 480 2.44 12.11 18.33
N ASN A 481 3.01 10.89 18.31
CA ASN A 481 4.36 10.63 18.81
C ASN A 481 5.41 11.54 18.15
N MET A 482 5.36 11.66 16.82
CA MET A 482 6.29 12.49 16.06
C MET A 482 6.17 13.95 16.49
N ALA A 483 4.95 14.49 16.53
CA ALA A 483 4.74 15.89 16.90
C ALA A 483 5.27 16.19 18.31
N VAL A 484 5.00 15.32 19.29
CA VAL A 484 5.51 15.53 20.65
C VAL A 484 7.04 15.44 20.72
N ASN A 485 7.66 14.49 20.04
CA ASN A 485 9.12 14.36 20.04
C ASN A 485 9.81 15.54 19.32
N LEU A 486 9.25 16.00 18.19
CA LEU A 486 9.74 17.17 17.48
C LEU A 486 9.63 18.45 18.31
N VAL A 487 8.46 18.71 18.89
CA VAL A 487 8.24 19.87 19.75
C VAL A 487 9.17 19.81 20.96
N GLY A 488 9.36 18.63 21.56
CA GLY A 488 10.27 18.44 22.69
C GLY A 488 11.75 18.66 22.35
N ALA A 489 12.16 18.41 21.11
CA ALA A 489 13.54 18.55 20.67
C ALA A 489 13.87 19.98 20.23
N VAL A 490 12.98 20.64 19.48
CA VAL A 490 13.27 21.90 18.79
C VAL A 490 12.22 23.02 19.00
N GLY A 491 11.10 22.74 19.67
CA GLY A 491 9.97 23.66 19.82
C GLY A 491 9.00 23.65 18.62
N VAL A 492 7.80 24.22 18.78
CA VAL A 492 6.71 24.14 17.79
C VAL A 492 7.07 24.82 16.47
N GLU A 493 7.58 26.06 16.52
CA GLU A 493 7.91 26.81 15.30
C GLU A 493 9.01 26.14 14.47
N ARG A 494 10.09 25.66 15.13
CA ARG A 494 11.16 24.97 14.42
C ARG A 494 10.71 23.60 13.93
N ALA A 495 9.91 22.86 14.71
CA ALA A 495 9.32 21.59 14.29
C ALA A 495 8.47 21.79 13.03
N ARG A 496 7.66 22.85 12.99
CA ARG A 496 6.88 23.22 11.81
C ARG A 496 7.77 23.48 10.59
N THR A 497 8.85 24.25 10.73
CA THR A 497 9.80 24.49 9.63
C THR A 497 10.42 23.18 9.12
N LEU A 498 10.83 22.28 10.02
CA LEU A 498 11.40 20.98 9.62
C LEU A 498 10.40 20.12 8.82
N LEU A 499 9.10 20.21 9.13
CA LEU A 499 8.06 19.52 8.36
C LEU A 499 7.82 20.16 6.99
N GLU A 500 8.09 21.47 6.85
CA GLU A 500 8.08 22.17 5.58
C GLU A 500 9.27 21.78 4.68
N GLU A 501 10.36 21.30 5.27
CA GLU A 501 11.52 20.71 4.56
C GLU A 501 11.28 19.24 4.13
N SER A 502 10.10 18.66 4.39
CA SER A 502 9.80 17.26 4.03
C SER A 502 9.70 17.03 2.52
N PHE A 503 9.94 15.79 2.09
CA PHE A 503 9.86 15.44 0.66
C PHE A 503 8.43 15.58 0.15
N ALA A 504 7.43 15.27 0.98
CA ALA A 504 6.02 15.52 0.65
C ALA A 504 5.75 17.01 0.36
N GLN A 505 6.33 17.93 1.13
CA GLN A 505 6.15 19.36 0.91
C GLN A 505 6.91 19.82 -0.36
N PHE A 506 8.14 19.35 -0.56
CA PHE A 506 8.92 19.61 -1.78
C PHE A 506 8.17 19.19 -3.06
N GLN A 507 7.60 17.98 -3.07
CA GLN A 507 6.78 17.50 -4.19
C GLN A 507 5.50 18.33 -4.38
N ALA A 508 4.87 18.76 -3.28
CA ALA A 508 3.70 19.63 -3.34
C ALA A 508 4.05 21.00 -3.96
N ASP A 509 5.17 21.60 -3.57
CA ASP A 509 5.61 22.91 -4.06
C ASP A 509 6.05 22.86 -5.53
N ARG A 510 6.78 21.81 -5.94
CA ARG A 510 7.11 21.58 -7.36
C ARG A 510 5.85 21.40 -8.20
N ALA A 511 4.87 20.64 -7.70
CA ALA A 511 3.58 20.48 -8.37
C ALA A 511 2.81 21.80 -8.46
N VAL A 512 2.91 22.67 -7.44
CA VAL A 512 2.32 24.02 -7.44
C VAL A 512 2.93 24.88 -8.54
N VAL A 513 4.26 24.84 -8.76
CA VAL A 513 4.91 25.60 -9.86
C VAL A 513 4.35 25.19 -11.22
N GLY A 514 4.17 23.89 -11.46
CA GLY A 514 3.56 23.38 -12.69
C GLY A 514 2.11 23.87 -12.88
N LEU A 515 1.31 23.83 -11.81
CA LEU A 515 -0.06 24.32 -11.81
C LEU A 515 -0.11 25.85 -12.01
N ALA A 516 0.76 26.62 -11.37
CA ALA A 516 0.85 28.07 -11.50
C ALA A 516 1.22 28.49 -12.93
N ARG A 517 2.16 27.79 -13.57
CA ARG A 517 2.47 27.99 -14.99
C ARG A 517 1.27 27.71 -15.89
N GLN A 518 0.50 26.65 -15.58
CA GLN A 518 -0.72 26.34 -16.31
C GLN A 518 -1.81 27.40 -16.09
N VAL A 519 -1.95 27.93 -14.87
CA VAL A 519 -2.85 29.05 -14.56
C VAL A 519 -2.47 30.27 -15.39
N HIS A 520 -1.19 30.64 -15.42
CA HIS A 520 -0.71 31.77 -16.22
C HIS A 520 -0.99 31.58 -17.72
N LYS A 521 -0.70 30.38 -18.26
CA LYS A 521 -1.01 30.05 -19.66
C LYS A 521 -2.52 30.12 -19.94
N ASN A 522 -3.35 29.70 -18.99
CA ASN A 522 -4.79 29.83 -19.13
C ASN A 522 -5.24 31.30 -19.09
N GLU A 523 -4.63 32.13 -18.23
CA GLU A 523 -4.92 33.57 -18.16
C GLU A 523 -4.61 34.28 -19.48
N GLU A 524 -3.47 33.98 -20.11
CA GLU A 524 -3.14 34.49 -21.45
C GLU A 524 -4.19 34.08 -22.49
N ALA A 525 -4.61 32.81 -22.47
CA ALA A 525 -5.63 32.30 -23.37
C ALA A 525 -7.02 32.92 -23.10
N LEU A 526 -7.36 33.17 -21.82
CA LEU A 526 -8.57 33.89 -21.42
C LEU A 526 -8.57 35.32 -21.96
N GLN A 527 -7.45 36.04 -21.88
CA GLN A 527 -7.32 37.36 -22.50
C GLN A 527 -7.52 37.30 -24.02
N GLY A 528 -6.96 36.28 -24.69
CA GLY A 528 -7.17 36.04 -26.12
C GLY A 528 -8.63 35.78 -26.47
N TYR A 529 -9.34 34.96 -25.68
CA TYR A 529 -10.76 34.68 -25.88
C TYR A 529 -11.65 35.90 -25.59
N ALA A 530 -11.32 36.70 -24.58
CA ALA A 530 -12.02 37.94 -24.28
C ALA A 530 -11.93 38.93 -25.45
N LYS A 531 -10.73 39.13 -26.01
CA LYS A 531 -10.52 39.95 -27.22
C LYS A 531 -11.30 39.42 -28.42
N ALA A 532 -11.30 38.11 -28.64
CA ALA A 532 -12.03 37.48 -29.75
C ALA A 532 -13.57 37.53 -29.57
N ALA A 533 -14.06 37.74 -28.35
CA ALA A 533 -15.47 37.92 -28.04
C ALA A 533 -15.92 39.39 -28.12
N GLU A 534 -15.02 40.35 -28.33
CA GLU A 534 -15.36 41.77 -28.43
C GLU A 534 -16.41 42.02 -29.51
N CYS A 535 -17.45 42.78 -29.14
CA CYS A 535 -18.51 43.16 -30.04
C CYS A 535 -18.44 44.66 -30.31
N HIS A 536 -18.56 45.04 -31.57
CA HIS A 536 -18.66 46.44 -32.00
C HIS A 536 -19.85 47.21 -31.40
N LEU A 537 -20.83 46.51 -30.81
CA LEU A 537 -22.03 47.10 -30.19
C LEU A 537 -21.95 47.21 -28.66
N GLY A 538 -20.90 46.72 -28.01
CA GLY A 538 -20.74 46.78 -26.55
C GLY A 538 -20.07 45.54 -25.94
N ASP A 539 -20.09 45.44 -24.61
CA ASP A 539 -19.45 44.33 -23.89
C ASP A 539 -20.22 43.01 -24.08
N PHE A 540 -19.65 42.09 -24.87
CA PHE A 540 -20.24 40.79 -25.09
C PHE A 540 -20.10 39.86 -23.87
N MET A 541 -19.05 40.01 -23.06
CA MET A 541 -18.80 39.17 -21.90
C MET A 541 -19.84 39.42 -20.82
N GLU A 542 -20.27 40.67 -20.63
CA GLU A 542 -21.41 41.03 -19.78
C GLU A 542 -22.71 40.35 -20.26
N TYR A 543 -22.98 40.44 -21.57
CA TYR A 543 -24.12 39.78 -22.21
C TYR A 543 -24.09 38.24 -22.04
N ALA A 544 -22.94 37.62 -22.22
CA ALA A 544 -22.75 36.17 -22.04
C ALA A 544 -22.94 35.74 -20.58
N ALA A 545 -22.46 36.53 -19.62
CA ALA A 545 -22.66 36.28 -18.20
C ALA A 545 -24.14 36.33 -17.81
N MET A 546 -24.90 37.31 -18.31
CA MET A 546 -26.36 37.38 -18.11
C MET A 546 -27.09 36.17 -18.73
N ARG A 547 -26.71 35.76 -19.95
CA ARG A 547 -27.26 34.57 -20.63
C ARG A 547 -27.00 33.29 -19.83
N ARG A 548 -25.82 33.19 -19.20
CA ARG A 548 -25.46 32.06 -18.35
C ARG A 548 -26.22 32.05 -17.03
N ARG A 549 -26.32 33.18 -16.32
CA ARG A 549 -27.14 33.29 -15.09
C ARG A 549 -28.59 32.87 -15.34
N LEU A 550 -29.15 33.26 -16.49
CA LEU A 550 -30.49 32.82 -16.92
C LEU A 550 -30.55 31.29 -17.08
N SER A 551 -29.59 30.70 -17.78
CA SER A 551 -29.54 29.23 -17.99
C SER A 551 -29.31 28.44 -16.71
N ASP A 552 -28.46 28.95 -15.81
CA ASP A 552 -28.18 28.34 -14.50
C ASP A 552 -29.44 28.39 -13.61
N ARG A 553 -30.14 29.53 -13.56
CA ARG A 553 -31.40 29.67 -12.81
C ARG A 553 -32.53 28.79 -13.37
N GLU A 554 -32.66 28.71 -14.70
CA GLU A 554 -33.61 27.80 -15.36
C GLU A 554 -33.30 26.32 -15.03
N SER A 555 -32.01 25.97 -14.99
CA SER A 555 -31.56 24.62 -14.65
C SER A 555 -31.79 24.28 -13.17
N GLU A 556 -31.53 25.24 -12.27
CA GLU A 556 -31.78 25.12 -10.84
C GLU A 556 -33.27 24.94 -10.54
N LEU A 557 -34.14 25.79 -11.08
CA LEU A 557 -35.60 25.65 -10.97
C LEU A 557 -36.10 24.31 -11.52
N SER A 558 -35.50 23.83 -12.61
CA SER A 558 -35.82 22.50 -13.17
C SER A 558 -35.44 21.38 -12.20
N ARG A 559 -34.26 21.47 -11.56
CA ARG A 559 -33.78 20.51 -10.55
C ARG A 559 -34.61 20.57 -9.27
N GLU A 560 -34.92 21.75 -8.76
CA GLU A 560 -35.80 21.96 -7.59
C GLU A 560 -37.17 21.36 -7.85
N ARG A 561 -37.77 21.62 -9.02
CA ARG A 561 -39.05 21.01 -9.41
C ARG A 561 -38.96 19.49 -9.58
N ALA A 562 -37.85 18.97 -10.08
CA ALA A 562 -37.63 17.52 -10.18
C ALA A 562 -37.48 16.89 -8.78
N GLY A 563 -36.76 17.54 -7.87
CA GLY A 563 -36.61 17.15 -6.47
C GLY A 563 -37.94 17.19 -5.71
N ALA A 564 -38.67 18.29 -5.81
CA ALA A 564 -40.00 18.45 -5.20
C ALA A 564 -40.99 17.39 -5.72
N ARG A 565 -41.03 17.12 -7.04
CA ARG A 565 -41.86 16.07 -7.63
C ARG A 565 -41.46 14.66 -7.17
N ARG A 566 -40.16 14.37 -7.02
CA ARG A 566 -39.69 13.10 -6.45
C ARG A 566 -40.07 12.96 -4.98
N ALA A 567 -39.91 14.00 -4.18
CA ALA A 567 -40.29 14.00 -2.77
C ALA A 567 -41.80 13.82 -2.59
N GLU A 568 -42.60 14.45 -3.46
CA GLU A 568 -44.05 14.26 -3.50
C GLU A 568 -44.45 12.83 -3.91
N ALA A 569 -43.78 12.27 -4.92
CA ALA A 569 -43.95 10.88 -5.33
C ALA A 569 -43.60 9.90 -4.20
N ALA A 570 -42.47 10.09 -3.51
CA ALA A 570 -42.07 9.29 -2.36
C ALA A 570 -43.13 9.34 -1.23
N ARG A 571 -43.57 10.54 -0.83
CA ARG A 571 -44.64 10.73 0.16
C ARG A 571 -45.98 10.11 -0.26
N SER A 572 -46.25 10.02 -1.56
CA SER A 572 -47.46 9.37 -2.07
C SER A 572 -47.36 7.84 -2.01
N LEU A 573 -46.18 7.28 -2.26
CA LEU A 573 -45.93 5.84 -2.17
C LEU A 573 -45.99 5.34 -0.71
N GLU A 574 -45.52 6.14 0.25
CA GLU A 574 -45.62 5.83 1.69
C GLU A 574 -47.07 5.76 2.19
N ARG A 575 -47.99 6.46 1.54
CA ARG A 575 -49.42 6.46 1.91
C ARG A 575 -50.20 5.26 1.35
N LEU A 576 -49.60 4.46 0.47
CA LEU A 576 -50.25 3.30 -0.12
C LEU A 576 -50.47 2.21 0.91
N ARG A 577 -51.58 1.48 0.77
CA ARG A 577 -51.96 0.36 1.64
C ARG A 577 -52.09 -0.93 0.83
N PRO A 578 -51.92 -2.10 1.47
CA PRO A 578 -52.26 -3.37 0.84
C PRO A 578 -53.70 -3.35 0.30
N GLY A 579 -53.83 -3.73 -0.96
CA GLY A 579 -55.09 -3.73 -1.72
C GLY A 579 -55.33 -2.49 -2.59
N ASP A 580 -54.53 -1.43 -2.47
CA ASP A 580 -54.67 -0.26 -3.33
C ASP A 580 -54.27 -0.60 -4.77
N VAL A 581 -55.07 -0.17 -5.74
CA VAL A 581 -54.80 -0.32 -7.17
C VAL A 581 -54.18 0.97 -7.68
N ILE A 582 -53.01 0.88 -8.27
CA ILE A 582 -52.26 2.01 -8.80
C ILE A 582 -51.95 1.84 -10.29
N LEU A 583 -51.74 2.96 -10.96
CA LEU A 583 -51.31 2.99 -12.36
C LEU A 583 -49.81 3.31 -12.45
N VAL A 584 -49.04 2.40 -13.04
CA VAL A 584 -47.63 2.63 -13.35
C VAL A 584 -47.54 3.30 -14.74
N PRO A 585 -47.08 4.56 -14.84
CA PRO A 585 -47.27 5.39 -16.03
C PRO A 585 -46.38 5.05 -17.22
N SER A 586 -45.17 4.54 -17.00
CA SER A 586 -44.22 4.25 -18.08
C SER A 586 -43.20 3.16 -17.70
N GLY A 587 -42.45 2.66 -18.70
CA GLY A 587 -41.45 1.60 -18.52
C GLY A 587 -41.94 0.17 -18.76
N ARG A 588 -41.05 -0.81 -18.61
CA ARG A 588 -41.33 -2.25 -18.80
C ARG A 588 -42.41 -2.79 -17.84
N ARG A 589 -42.72 -2.04 -16.79
CA ARG A 589 -43.65 -2.39 -15.71
C ARG A 589 -44.95 -1.57 -15.75
N SER A 590 -45.20 -0.89 -16.86
CA SER A 590 -46.36 0.00 -17.03
C SER A 590 -47.69 -0.76 -16.99
N GLY A 591 -48.74 -0.08 -16.52
CA GLY A 591 -50.09 -0.62 -16.40
C GLY A 591 -50.62 -0.68 -14.97
N LEU A 592 -51.81 -1.27 -14.81
CA LEU A 592 -52.48 -1.39 -13.51
C LEU A 592 -51.82 -2.47 -12.66
N ALA A 593 -51.61 -2.15 -11.38
CA ALA A 593 -51.06 -3.06 -10.40
C ALA A 593 -51.75 -2.90 -9.04
N VAL A 594 -51.93 -3.99 -8.31
CA VAL A 594 -52.44 -3.97 -6.93
C VAL A 594 -51.28 -4.07 -5.95
N VAL A 595 -51.26 -3.21 -4.95
CA VAL A 595 -50.24 -3.16 -3.89
C VAL A 595 -50.45 -4.35 -2.95
N LEU A 596 -49.40 -5.17 -2.80
CA LEU A 596 -49.36 -6.31 -1.88
C LEU A 596 -48.71 -5.91 -0.55
N ASP A 597 -47.63 -5.15 -0.63
CA ASP A 597 -46.86 -4.64 0.51
C ASP A 597 -46.33 -3.23 0.15
N PRO A 598 -46.63 -2.19 0.94
CA PRO A 598 -46.20 -0.82 0.65
C PRO A 598 -44.69 -0.60 0.83
N GLY A 599 -43.98 -1.48 1.55
CA GLY A 599 -42.51 -1.47 1.60
C GLY A 599 -41.89 -0.29 2.35
N VAL A 600 -42.59 0.25 3.36
CA VAL A 600 -42.12 1.35 4.21
C VAL A 600 -41.22 0.78 5.33
N GLY A 601 -39.95 1.21 5.41
CA GLY A 601 -39.07 0.95 6.56
C GLY A 601 -38.01 -0.16 6.46
N ARG A 602 -37.49 -0.51 5.27
CA ARG A 602 -36.46 -1.58 5.14
C ARG A 602 -35.17 -1.23 4.39
N ARG A 603 -34.97 0.01 3.89
CA ARG A 603 -33.78 0.41 3.11
C ARG A 603 -33.46 1.90 3.23
N SER A 604 -32.19 2.27 2.98
CA SER A 604 -31.68 3.65 2.84
C SER A 604 -32.25 4.41 1.63
N ASP A 605 -32.79 3.70 0.63
CA ASP A 605 -33.09 4.25 -0.70
C ASP A 605 -34.57 4.65 -0.92
N GLY A 606 -35.40 4.66 0.14
CA GLY A 606 -36.81 5.06 0.11
C GLY A 606 -37.84 3.93 -0.12
N PRO A 607 -39.16 4.25 -0.22
CA PRO A 607 -40.25 3.27 -0.30
C PRO A 607 -40.21 2.44 -1.60
N ALA A 608 -40.33 1.11 -1.46
CA ALA A 608 -40.25 0.16 -2.57
C ALA A 608 -41.41 -0.86 -2.55
N PRO A 609 -42.61 -0.47 -3.01
CA PRO A 609 -43.82 -1.28 -2.89
C PRO A 609 -43.74 -2.54 -3.75
N LEU A 610 -44.21 -3.65 -3.20
CA LEU A 610 -44.39 -4.91 -3.90
C LEU A 610 -45.81 -4.94 -4.48
N VAL A 611 -45.94 -5.16 -5.79
CA VAL A 611 -47.22 -5.12 -6.49
C VAL A 611 -47.45 -6.37 -7.34
N LEU A 612 -48.72 -6.71 -7.59
CA LEU A 612 -49.14 -7.69 -8.60
C LEU A 612 -49.72 -6.95 -9.81
N THR A 613 -49.11 -7.16 -10.97
CA THR A 613 -49.56 -6.58 -12.25
C THR A 613 -50.70 -7.41 -12.89
N VAL A 614 -51.46 -6.81 -13.81
CA VAL A 614 -52.48 -7.51 -14.63
C VAL A 614 -51.96 -8.74 -15.39
N ASN A 615 -50.65 -8.76 -15.67
CA ASN A 615 -49.94 -9.85 -16.34
C ASN A 615 -49.52 -10.99 -15.39
N ARG A 616 -50.06 -11.02 -14.17
CA ARG A 616 -49.81 -12.05 -13.14
C ARG A 616 -48.36 -12.09 -12.65
N SER A 617 -47.60 -11.01 -12.85
CA SER A 617 -46.23 -10.89 -12.38
C SER A 617 -46.17 -10.05 -11.10
N VAL A 618 -45.45 -10.58 -10.11
CA VAL A 618 -45.17 -9.89 -8.85
C VAL A 618 -43.86 -9.15 -9.01
N GLN A 619 -43.87 -7.84 -8.82
CA GLN A 619 -42.72 -6.99 -9.05
C GLN A 619 -42.58 -5.98 -7.92
N ARG A 620 -41.34 -5.61 -7.61
CA ARG A 620 -41.05 -4.52 -6.69
C ARG A 620 -40.79 -3.26 -7.50
N LEU A 621 -41.53 -2.20 -7.20
CA LEU A 621 -41.39 -0.90 -7.84
C LEU A 621 -40.42 -0.01 -7.07
N SER A 622 -39.90 0.99 -7.76
CA SER A 622 -39.00 2.01 -7.24
C SER A 622 -39.57 3.40 -7.47
N ILE A 623 -39.04 4.40 -6.78
CA ILE A 623 -39.43 5.82 -6.99
C ILE A 623 -39.24 6.24 -8.45
N GLN A 624 -38.26 5.65 -9.16
CA GLN A 624 -37.99 5.96 -10.57
C GLN A 624 -39.12 5.53 -11.52
N ASP A 625 -39.97 4.60 -11.10
CA ASP A 625 -41.12 4.14 -11.88
C ASP A 625 -42.28 5.17 -11.85
N PHE A 626 -42.19 6.22 -11.03
CA PHE A 626 -43.25 7.23 -10.81
C PHE A 626 -42.75 8.67 -10.94
N PRO A 627 -42.93 9.34 -12.09
CA PRO A 627 -42.52 10.72 -12.31
C PRO A 627 -43.41 11.78 -11.63
N ARG A 628 -44.53 11.37 -11.01
CA ARG A 628 -45.51 12.22 -10.33
C ARG A 628 -46.10 11.47 -9.13
N ALA A 629 -46.80 12.19 -8.24
CA ALA A 629 -47.54 11.59 -7.13
C ALA A 629 -48.52 10.51 -7.61
N VAL A 630 -48.58 9.42 -6.85
CA VAL A 630 -49.43 8.25 -7.11
C VAL A 630 -50.66 8.33 -6.21
N GLU A 631 -51.84 8.21 -6.81
CA GLU A 631 -53.09 8.09 -6.08
C GLU A 631 -53.72 6.72 -6.36
N PRO A 632 -54.24 6.03 -5.34
CA PRO A 632 -55.03 4.82 -5.54
C PRO A 632 -56.22 5.09 -6.46
N VAL A 633 -56.31 4.32 -7.54
CA VAL A 633 -57.41 4.35 -8.50
C VAL A 633 -58.63 3.64 -7.94
N GLU A 634 -58.43 2.55 -7.21
CA GLU A 634 -59.47 1.72 -6.62
C GLU A 634 -58.85 0.87 -5.49
N ARG A 635 -59.68 0.17 -4.70
CA ARG A 635 -59.19 -0.80 -3.70
C ARG A 635 -59.80 -2.18 -3.88
N ILE A 636 -58.93 -3.19 -3.88
CA ILE A 636 -59.29 -4.59 -3.97
C ILE A 636 -58.88 -5.30 -2.68
N ARG A 637 -59.77 -6.15 -2.16
CA ARG A 637 -59.48 -6.95 -0.97
C ARG A 637 -58.49 -8.05 -1.34
N VAL A 638 -57.28 -7.98 -0.78
CA VAL A 638 -56.30 -9.08 -0.84
C VAL A 638 -56.65 -10.11 0.26
N PRO A 639 -56.92 -11.38 -0.08
CA PRO A 639 -57.22 -12.40 0.91
C PRO A 639 -56.06 -12.60 1.90
N LYS A 640 -56.37 -12.88 3.18
CA LYS A 640 -55.33 -13.10 4.22
C LYS A 640 -54.45 -14.33 3.94
N SER A 641 -54.95 -15.30 3.17
CA SER A 641 -54.24 -16.51 2.74
C SER A 641 -53.46 -16.35 1.42
N PHE A 642 -53.43 -15.15 0.83
CA PHE A 642 -52.81 -14.91 -0.48
C PHE A 642 -51.29 -15.15 -0.44
N SER A 643 -50.79 -16.06 -1.29
CA SER A 643 -49.36 -16.30 -1.47
C SER A 643 -48.84 -15.79 -2.81
N PRO A 644 -47.87 -14.85 -2.84
CA PRO A 644 -47.24 -14.37 -4.08
C PRO A 644 -46.49 -15.47 -4.86
N ARG A 645 -46.18 -16.61 -4.23
CA ARG A 645 -45.51 -17.76 -4.84
C ARG A 645 -46.50 -18.74 -5.48
N ASN A 646 -47.78 -18.70 -5.10
CA ASN A 646 -48.81 -19.58 -5.64
C ASN A 646 -49.34 -19.06 -7.00
N PRO A 647 -49.24 -19.83 -8.10
CA PRO A 647 -49.77 -19.43 -9.40
C PRO A 647 -51.28 -19.19 -9.44
N GLN A 648 -52.07 -19.93 -8.63
CA GLN A 648 -53.53 -19.82 -8.63
C GLN A 648 -53.98 -18.52 -7.94
N ASP A 649 -53.45 -18.21 -6.76
CA ASP A 649 -53.74 -16.96 -6.04
C ASP A 649 -53.41 -15.72 -6.89
N ARG A 650 -52.27 -15.73 -7.62
CA ARG A 650 -51.89 -14.65 -8.55
C ARG A 650 -52.88 -14.53 -9.72
N ARG A 651 -53.40 -15.65 -10.22
CA ARG A 651 -54.37 -15.67 -11.32
C ARG A 651 -55.71 -15.07 -10.87
N ASP A 652 -56.18 -15.44 -9.69
CA ASP A 652 -57.48 -15.02 -9.14
C ASP A 652 -57.47 -13.52 -8.78
N LEU A 653 -56.41 -13.04 -8.14
CA LEU A 653 -56.26 -11.62 -7.80
C LEU A 653 -56.07 -10.75 -9.06
N ALA A 654 -55.31 -11.22 -10.07
CA ALA A 654 -55.16 -10.51 -11.34
C ALA A 654 -56.45 -10.51 -12.18
N SER A 655 -57.29 -11.54 -12.06
CA SER A 655 -58.62 -11.57 -12.68
C SER A 655 -59.57 -10.59 -11.99
N THR A 656 -59.53 -10.52 -10.66
CA THR A 656 -60.29 -9.54 -9.88
C THR A 656 -59.89 -8.11 -10.24
N LEU A 657 -58.58 -7.86 -10.41
CA LEU A 657 -58.05 -6.57 -10.88
C LEU A 657 -58.55 -6.17 -12.27
N ARG A 658 -58.69 -7.12 -13.20
CA ARG A 658 -59.23 -6.85 -14.54
C ARG A 658 -60.73 -6.58 -14.54
N ASN A 659 -61.49 -7.28 -13.70
CA ASN A 659 -62.95 -7.16 -13.69
C ASN A 659 -63.42 -5.91 -12.93
N LYS A 660 -62.65 -5.42 -11.95
CA LYS A 660 -63.03 -4.27 -11.11
C LYS A 660 -62.65 -2.89 -11.67
N VAL A 661 -61.77 -2.82 -12.66
CA VAL A 661 -61.28 -1.53 -13.19
C VAL A 661 -61.76 -1.37 -14.63
N PRO A 662 -62.77 -0.51 -14.91
CA PRO A 662 -63.26 -0.24 -16.26
C PRO A 662 -62.17 0.36 -17.16
N ASP A 663 -62.20 0.07 -18.47
CA ASP A 663 -61.20 0.55 -19.45
C ASP A 663 -61.15 2.09 -19.56
N ASP A 664 -62.20 2.80 -19.14
CA ASP A 664 -62.35 4.27 -19.20
C ASP A 664 -61.36 5.04 -18.29
N VAL A 665 -60.69 4.37 -17.35
CA VAL A 665 -59.67 4.99 -16.48
C VAL A 665 -58.33 5.15 -17.20
N ARG A 666 -58.09 4.43 -18.31
CA ARG A 666 -56.85 4.50 -19.10
C ARG A 666 -56.72 5.78 -19.93
N GLU A 667 -57.84 6.43 -20.28
CA GLU A 667 -57.85 7.59 -21.19
C GLU A 667 -57.96 8.95 -20.47
N ARG A 668 -58.59 9.03 -19.30
CA ARG A 668 -58.95 10.31 -18.64
C ARG A 668 -57.86 11.06 -17.85
N ARG A 669 -56.62 10.57 -17.80
CA ARG A 669 -55.49 11.28 -17.12
C ARG A 669 -54.32 11.65 -18.03
N ARG A 670 -54.44 11.46 -19.36
CA ARG A 670 -53.42 11.90 -20.33
C ARG A 670 -53.51 13.39 -20.70
N SER A 671 -54.59 14.10 -20.34
CA SER A 671 -54.80 15.51 -20.66
C SER A 671 -54.98 16.37 -19.40
N ARG A 672 -53.87 16.72 -18.75
CA ARG A 672 -53.72 17.94 -17.94
C ARG A 672 -52.23 18.22 -17.81
N GLY A 673 -51.70 18.85 -18.84
CA GLY A 673 -50.36 19.40 -18.90
C GLY A 673 -50.48 20.88 -19.18
N ASP A 674 -50.94 21.64 -18.19
CA ASP A 674 -50.79 23.10 -18.23
C ASP A 674 -49.45 23.48 -17.60
N SER A 675 -48.66 24.19 -18.41
CA SER A 675 -47.54 25.00 -17.98
C SER A 675 -48.04 26.13 -17.06
N PRO A 676 -47.21 26.52 -16.08
CA PRO A 676 -46.69 27.88 -16.15
C PRO A 676 -45.16 27.86 -15.95
N ALA A 677 -44.44 28.08 -17.05
CA ALA A 677 -43.01 28.36 -17.03
C ALA A 677 -42.72 29.86 -16.82
N THR A 678 -43.66 30.62 -16.26
CA THR A 678 -43.69 32.09 -16.38
C THR A 678 -43.47 32.89 -15.11
N ASP A 679 -43.47 32.27 -13.92
CA ASP A 679 -43.60 33.04 -12.67
C ASP A 679 -42.32 33.09 -11.82
N ASP A 680 -41.13 32.91 -12.42
CA ASP A 680 -39.89 33.28 -11.74
C ASP A 680 -39.51 34.72 -12.14
N ALA A 681 -39.65 35.64 -11.17
CA ALA A 681 -39.42 37.07 -11.36
C ALA A 681 -37.96 37.38 -11.78
N GLU A 682 -37.00 36.55 -11.38
CA GLU A 682 -35.60 36.70 -11.74
C GLU A 682 -35.32 36.28 -13.18
N ILE A 683 -35.90 35.17 -13.65
CA ILE A 683 -35.88 34.78 -15.07
C ILE A 683 -36.51 35.88 -15.94
N ALA A 684 -37.65 36.44 -15.52
CA ALA A 684 -38.31 37.52 -16.26
C ALA A 684 -37.45 38.78 -16.34
N ARG A 685 -36.81 39.17 -15.22
CA ARG A 685 -35.85 40.27 -15.16
C ARG A 685 -34.65 40.03 -16.09
N LEU A 686 -33.97 38.88 -15.97
CA LEU A 686 -32.79 38.54 -16.78
C LEU A 686 -33.11 38.49 -18.28
N ARG A 687 -34.30 37.99 -18.66
CA ARG A 687 -34.78 38.03 -20.06
C ARG A 687 -35.01 39.46 -20.54
N GLY A 688 -35.52 40.34 -19.68
CA GLY A 688 -35.71 41.76 -19.96
C GLY A 688 -34.39 42.51 -20.14
N GLU A 689 -33.43 42.27 -19.26
CA GLU A 689 -32.07 42.84 -19.32
C GLU A 689 -31.34 42.39 -20.60
N LEU A 690 -31.39 41.09 -20.93
CA LEU A 690 -30.80 40.57 -22.17
C LEU A 690 -31.35 41.23 -23.43
N ARG A 691 -32.67 41.49 -23.50
CA ARG A 691 -33.28 42.13 -24.68
C ARG A 691 -32.92 43.60 -24.83
N ARG A 692 -32.65 44.30 -23.72
CA ARG A 692 -32.27 45.72 -23.70
C ARG A 692 -30.78 45.92 -23.95
N HIS A 693 -29.96 44.88 -23.82
CA HIS A 693 -28.53 44.98 -24.00
C HIS A 693 -28.18 45.27 -25.48
N PRO A 694 -27.33 46.27 -25.79
CA PRO A 694 -27.01 46.68 -27.16
C PRO A 694 -26.51 45.55 -28.08
N VAL A 695 -25.74 44.62 -27.51
CA VAL A 695 -25.19 43.44 -28.20
C VAL A 695 -26.25 42.41 -28.61
N HIS A 696 -27.48 42.48 -28.07
CA HIS A 696 -28.55 41.52 -28.40
C HIS A 696 -28.87 41.49 -29.90
N GLY A 697 -28.71 42.62 -30.59
CA GLY A 697 -28.92 42.78 -32.03
C GLY A 697 -27.70 42.55 -32.92
N CYS A 698 -26.59 42.01 -32.39
CA CYS A 698 -25.38 41.76 -33.19
C CYS A 698 -25.58 40.61 -34.20
N ASP A 699 -25.21 40.80 -35.47
CA ASP A 699 -25.30 39.77 -36.51
C ASP A 699 -24.32 38.60 -36.31
N LYS A 700 -23.18 38.85 -35.63
CA LYS A 700 -22.15 37.84 -35.31
C LYS A 700 -22.26 37.30 -33.88
N ARG A 701 -23.42 37.46 -33.25
CA ARG A 701 -23.64 37.14 -31.82
C ARG A 701 -23.27 35.70 -31.47
N GLU A 702 -23.57 34.72 -32.32
CA GLU A 702 -23.26 33.31 -32.02
C GLU A 702 -21.76 32.98 -32.16
N ASP A 703 -20.98 33.77 -32.92
CA ASP A 703 -19.53 33.61 -32.99
C ASP A 703 -18.85 34.15 -31.73
N HIS A 704 -19.26 35.35 -31.28
CA HIS A 704 -18.83 35.89 -30.00
C HIS A 704 -19.28 34.99 -28.83
N ALA A 705 -20.48 34.37 -28.92
CA ALA A 705 -20.97 33.42 -27.92
C ALA A 705 -20.08 32.18 -27.81
N ARG A 706 -19.57 31.65 -28.93
CA ARG A 706 -18.63 30.52 -28.92
C ARG A 706 -17.31 30.85 -28.22
N TRP A 707 -16.78 32.06 -28.42
CA TRP A 707 -15.59 32.54 -27.73
C TRP A 707 -15.84 32.77 -26.23
N ALA A 708 -16.98 33.39 -25.87
CA ALA A 708 -17.38 33.57 -24.48
C ALA A 708 -17.62 32.23 -23.75
N GLU A 709 -18.16 31.21 -24.43
CA GLU A 709 -18.33 29.87 -23.84
C GLU A 709 -16.97 29.20 -23.56
N ARG A 710 -16.02 29.31 -24.50
CA ARG A 710 -14.65 28.83 -24.31
C ARG A 710 -13.95 29.56 -23.16
N TYR A 711 -14.11 30.89 -23.09
CA TYR A 711 -13.64 31.70 -21.97
C TYR A 711 -14.20 31.17 -20.64
N HIS A 712 -15.51 31.07 -20.49
CA HIS A 712 -16.15 30.64 -19.26
C HIS A 712 -15.87 29.18 -18.85
N ARG A 713 -15.52 28.32 -19.80
CA ARG A 713 -15.06 26.96 -19.54
C ARG A 713 -13.65 26.99 -18.97
N LEU A 714 -12.73 27.65 -19.67
CA LEU A 714 -11.34 27.79 -19.26
C LEU A 714 -11.20 28.56 -17.94
N ASP A 715 -12.03 29.57 -17.70
CA ASP A 715 -12.07 30.37 -16.49
C ASP A 715 -12.43 29.51 -15.27
N ARG A 716 -13.44 28.63 -15.40
CA ARG A 716 -13.77 27.65 -14.36
C ARG A 716 -12.65 26.66 -14.11
N GLU A 717 -12.03 26.14 -15.17
CA GLU A 717 -10.88 25.24 -15.03
C GLU A 717 -9.72 25.96 -14.33
N THR A 718 -9.48 27.23 -14.65
CA THR A 718 -8.45 28.08 -14.05
C THR A 718 -8.72 28.37 -12.58
N GLU A 719 -9.96 28.70 -12.22
CA GLU A 719 -10.38 28.86 -10.83
C GLU A 719 -10.22 27.56 -10.02
N GLN A 720 -10.55 26.40 -10.61
CA GLN A 720 -10.28 25.11 -9.97
C GLN A 720 -8.79 24.83 -9.82
N LEU A 721 -7.96 25.26 -10.77
CA LEU A 721 -6.50 25.13 -10.68
C LEU A 721 -5.93 26.07 -9.60
N ARG A 722 -6.40 27.33 -9.52
CA ARG A 722 -6.03 28.29 -8.47
C ARG A 722 -6.35 27.76 -7.08
N ARG A 723 -7.56 27.26 -6.86
CA ARG A 723 -7.95 26.62 -5.58
C ARG A 723 -7.07 25.40 -5.26
N ARG A 724 -6.65 24.64 -6.27
CA ARG A 724 -5.72 23.51 -6.08
C ARG A 724 -4.31 23.96 -5.70
N VAL A 725 -3.83 25.08 -6.26
CA VAL A 725 -2.55 25.70 -5.89
C VAL A 725 -2.58 26.14 -4.43
N GLU A 726 -3.59 26.93 -4.05
CA GLU A 726 -3.76 27.41 -2.66
C GLU A 726 -3.94 26.25 -1.67
N GLY A 727 -4.69 25.21 -2.05
CA GLY A 727 -4.94 24.06 -1.20
C GLY A 727 -3.73 23.14 -1.00
N ARG A 728 -2.76 23.11 -1.92
CA ARG A 728 -1.58 22.23 -1.85
C ARG A 728 -0.41 22.83 -1.10
N SER A 729 -0.23 24.15 -1.11
CA SER A 729 0.76 24.81 -0.28
C SER A 729 0.35 24.70 1.20
N GLN A 730 1.23 24.20 2.06
CA GLN A 730 1.06 24.09 3.53
C GLN A 730 0.08 23.02 4.06
N VAL A 731 -0.19 21.94 3.32
CA VAL A 731 -1.05 20.85 3.85
C VAL A 731 -0.42 20.20 5.10
N ILE A 732 0.89 20.00 5.08
CA ILE A 732 1.62 19.31 6.16
C ILE A 732 1.66 20.18 7.41
N ALA A 733 2.07 21.45 7.28
CA ALA A 733 2.07 22.41 8.37
C ALA A 733 0.66 22.54 9.01
N ARG A 734 -0.39 22.72 8.21
CA ARG A 734 -1.77 22.78 8.74
C ARG A 734 -2.21 21.50 9.44
N THR A 735 -1.73 20.35 8.99
CA THR A 735 -2.03 19.06 9.64
C THR A 735 -1.30 18.98 10.97
N PHE A 736 -0.02 19.36 11.02
CA PHE A 736 0.77 19.46 12.25
C PHE A 736 0.14 20.40 13.28
N ASP A 737 -0.35 21.58 12.86
CA ASP A 737 -1.04 22.51 13.75
C ASP A 737 -2.28 21.87 14.40
N ARG A 738 -3.05 21.09 13.63
CA ARG A 738 -4.22 20.35 14.16
C ARG A 738 -3.81 19.22 15.09
N VAL A 739 -2.70 18.53 14.81
CA VAL A 739 -2.14 17.51 15.71
C VAL A 739 -1.73 18.17 17.03
N CYS A 740 -1.04 19.31 16.97
CA CYS A 740 -0.68 20.08 18.17
C CYS A 740 -1.91 20.54 18.95
N ALA A 741 -2.99 20.95 18.27
CA ALA A 741 -4.24 21.33 18.92
C ALA A 741 -4.88 20.16 19.70
N VAL A 742 -4.89 18.95 19.13
CA VAL A 742 -5.33 17.73 19.85
C VAL A 742 -4.45 17.49 21.09
N LEU A 743 -3.14 17.56 20.92
CA LEU A 743 -2.18 17.33 22.00
C LEU A 743 -2.30 18.39 23.11
N GLN A 744 -2.57 19.65 22.78
CA GLN A 744 -2.86 20.71 23.74
C GLN A 744 -4.19 20.48 24.46
N GLN A 745 -5.26 20.13 23.73
CA GLN A 745 -6.58 19.83 24.31
C GLN A 745 -6.52 18.68 25.32
N LEU A 746 -5.69 17.67 25.04
CA LEU A 746 -5.48 16.53 25.93
C LEU A 746 -4.42 16.79 27.01
N GLY A 747 -3.67 17.89 26.95
CA GLY A 747 -2.66 18.26 27.95
C GLY A 747 -1.30 17.55 27.79
N TYR A 748 -0.98 17.08 26.59
CA TYR A 748 0.35 16.58 26.21
C TYR A 748 1.33 17.73 25.87
N LEU A 749 0.79 18.85 25.42
CA LEU A 749 1.52 20.09 25.16
C LEU A 749 0.93 21.25 25.98
N ASP A 750 1.79 22.16 26.41
CA ASP A 750 1.41 23.44 27.03
C ASP A 750 2.14 24.57 26.29
N GLY A 751 1.45 25.18 25.32
CA GLY A 751 2.08 26.11 24.38
C GLY A 751 3.20 25.42 23.58
N ASP A 752 4.43 25.90 23.77
CA ASP A 752 5.65 25.40 23.13
C ASP A 752 6.35 24.28 23.92
N ASP A 753 5.88 23.98 25.14
CA ASP A 753 6.51 23.01 26.03
C ASP A 753 5.79 21.66 26.00
N VAL A 754 6.60 20.59 26.07
CA VAL A 754 6.09 19.21 26.22
C VAL A 754 5.87 18.90 27.70
N THR A 755 4.63 18.51 28.04
CA THR A 755 4.27 18.17 29.42
C THR A 755 4.89 16.82 29.86
N ALA A 756 4.76 16.47 31.14
CA ALA A 756 5.20 15.16 31.62
C ALA A 756 4.45 13.99 30.93
N GLU A 757 3.16 14.17 30.64
CA GLU A 757 2.37 13.21 29.87
C GLU A 757 2.79 13.21 28.40
N GLY A 758 3.12 14.38 27.83
CA GLY A 758 3.78 14.51 26.52
C GLY A 758 5.02 13.63 26.40
N ARG A 759 5.95 13.78 27.34
CA ARG A 759 7.18 12.96 27.38
C ARG A 759 6.90 11.47 27.56
N ARG A 760 5.76 11.08 28.13
CA ARG A 760 5.33 9.68 28.20
C ARG A 760 4.88 9.18 26.84
N LEU A 761 4.02 9.92 26.15
CA LEU A 761 3.54 9.60 24.79
C LEU A 761 4.70 9.48 23.79
N GLY A 762 5.71 10.36 23.90
CA GLY A 762 6.90 10.34 23.04
C GLY A 762 7.71 9.02 23.09
N ARG A 763 7.52 8.19 24.12
CA ARG A 763 8.18 6.87 24.28
C ARG A 763 7.38 5.70 23.70
N ILE A 764 6.17 5.95 23.20
CA ILE A 764 5.28 4.93 22.66
C ILE A 764 5.31 5.03 21.14
N TYR A 765 5.94 4.05 20.50
CA TYR A 765 6.09 3.93 19.05
C TYR A 765 5.11 2.88 18.52
N ASN A 766 3.82 3.24 18.49
CA ASN A 766 2.72 2.41 17.98
C ASN A 766 1.72 3.28 17.22
N GLU A 767 0.91 2.70 16.33
CA GLU A 767 -0.15 3.43 15.62
C GLU A 767 -1.21 3.98 16.59
N LEU A 768 -1.54 3.20 17.64
CA LEU A 768 -2.47 3.59 18.71
C LEU A 768 -1.72 4.17 19.92
N ASP A 769 -0.69 4.99 19.66
CA ASP A 769 0.14 5.64 20.68
C ASP A 769 -0.69 6.46 21.69
N LEU A 770 -1.63 7.28 21.20
CA LEU A 770 -2.47 8.15 22.02
C LEU A 770 -3.43 7.34 22.90
N LEU A 771 -4.06 6.30 22.35
CA LEU A 771 -4.91 5.39 23.13
C LEU A 771 -4.11 4.62 24.18
N THR A 772 -2.88 4.23 23.86
CA THR A 772 -1.96 3.58 24.81
C THR A 772 -1.61 4.52 25.97
N ALA A 773 -1.24 5.77 25.66
CA ALA A 773 -0.89 6.78 26.64
C ALA A 773 -2.06 7.15 27.56
N GLU A 774 -3.25 7.37 26.99
CA GLU A 774 -4.46 7.68 27.76
C GLU A 774 -4.93 6.48 28.59
N SER A 775 -4.78 5.25 28.10
CA SER A 775 -5.09 4.04 28.90
C SER A 775 -4.19 3.93 30.13
N LEU A 776 -2.91 4.32 30.03
CA LEU A 776 -2.01 4.42 31.17
C LEU A 776 -2.40 5.56 32.12
N ARG A 777 -2.76 6.72 31.56
CA ARG A 777 -3.12 7.92 32.33
C ARG A 777 -4.42 7.75 33.12
N GLU A 778 -5.44 7.12 32.53
CA GLU A 778 -6.70 6.79 33.22
C GLU A 778 -6.57 5.60 34.17
N GLY A 779 -5.43 4.91 34.18
CA GLY A 779 -5.18 3.78 35.07
C GLY A 779 -6.02 2.54 34.73
N LEU A 780 -6.41 2.36 33.46
CA LEU A 780 -7.27 1.25 33.01
C LEU A 780 -6.66 -0.13 33.30
N TRP A 781 -5.33 -0.19 33.45
CA TRP A 781 -4.58 -1.42 33.63
C TRP A 781 -4.08 -1.66 35.07
N GLU A 782 -4.36 -0.76 36.01
CA GLU A 782 -3.79 -0.82 37.37
C GLU A 782 -4.21 -2.05 38.19
N LYS A 783 -5.35 -2.65 37.85
CA LYS A 783 -5.90 -3.83 38.55
C LYS A 783 -5.62 -5.16 37.85
N LEU A 784 -4.93 -5.13 36.71
CA LEU A 784 -4.75 -6.31 35.87
C LEU A 784 -3.56 -7.16 36.34
N GLY A 785 -3.72 -8.47 36.27
CA GLY A 785 -2.62 -9.42 36.34
C GLY A 785 -1.82 -9.48 35.02
N PRO A 786 -0.66 -10.19 35.00
CA PRO A 786 0.21 -10.24 33.82
C PRO A 786 -0.48 -10.75 32.54
N ALA A 787 -1.26 -11.82 32.64
CA ALA A 787 -1.96 -12.39 31.49
C ALA A 787 -3.10 -11.49 30.99
N GLU A 788 -3.79 -10.82 31.91
CA GLU A 788 -4.88 -9.89 31.60
C GLU A 788 -4.32 -8.64 30.90
N LEU A 789 -3.20 -8.12 31.37
CA LEU A 789 -2.49 -7.03 30.73
C LEU A 789 -2.02 -7.40 29.31
N ALA A 790 -1.44 -8.59 29.13
CA ALA A 790 -1.05 -9.08 27.81
C ALA A 790 -2.24 -9.11 26.83
N ALA A 791 -3.41 -9.55 27.31
CA ALA A 791 -4.64 -9.55 26.53
C ALA A 791 -5.06 -8.13 26.12
N CYS A 792 -5.07 -7.19 27.06
CA CYS A 792 -5.47 -5.80 26.79
C CYS A 792 -4.51 -5.11 25.82
N VAL A 793 -3.20 -5.21 26.06
CA VAL A 793 -2.19 -4.57 25.20
C VAL A 793 -2.16 -5.19 23.81
N SER A 794 -2.53 -6.47 23.66
CA SER A 794 -2.61 -7.11 22.34
C SER A 794 -3.59 -6.42 21.39
N ALA A 795 -4.65 -5.82 21.92
CA ALA A 795 -5.65 -5.14 21.11
C ALA A 795 -5.14 -3.86 20.44
N LEU A 796 -4.02 -3.33 20.92
CA LEU A 796 -3.39 -2.11 20.40
C LEU A 796 -2.40 -2.38 19.27
N VAL A 797 -1.98 -3.65 19.08
CA VAL A 797 -0.96 -4.05 18.08
C VAL A 797 -1.49 -5.02 17.05
N TYR A 798 -2.55 -5.77 17.37
CA TYR A 798 -3.11 -6.76 16.48
C TYR A 798 -4.05 -6.12 15.45
N GLU A 799 -4.12 -6.74 14.28
CA GLU A 799 -5.08 -6.44 13.22
C GLU A 799 -5.54 -7.75 12.62
N SER A 800 -6.82 -8.05 12.80
CA SER A 800 -7.47 -9.18 12.17
C SER A 800 -7.66 -8.91 10.69
N ARG A 801 -7.52 -9.96 9.87
CA ARG A 801 -7.84 -9.92 8.44
C ARG A 801 -9.28 -10.37 8.17
N GLN A 802 -10.12 -10.34 9.19
CA GLN A 802 -11.46 -10.91 9.11
C GLN A 802 -12.43 -9.90 8.48
N PRO A 803 -13.36 -10.34 7.62
CA PRO A 803 -14.42 -9.47 7.10
C PRO A 803 -15.34 -9.00 8.24
N ASP A 804 -15.96 -7.82 8.06
CA ASP A 804 -16.85 -7.17 9.06
C ASP A 804 -17.99 -8.06 9.60
N ASP A 805 -18.33 -9.15 8.91
CA ASP A 805 -19.36 -10.13 9.30
C ASP A 805 -18.83 -11.28 10.21
N ALA A 806 -17.62 -11.17 10.73
CA ALA A 806 -17.01 -12.20 11.60
C ALA A 806 -17.69 -12.31 12.98
N THR A 807 -17.53 -13.49 13.61
CA THR A 807 -18.05 -13.71 14.97
C THR A 807 -17.32 -12.79 15.95
N PRO A 808 -18.01 -12.19 16.94
CA PRO A 808 -17.35 -11.33 17.92
C PRO A 808 -16.16 -12.04 18.57
N PRO A 809 -15.00 -11.37 18.65
CA PRO A 809 -13.79 -11.98 19.18
C PRO A 809 -13.99 -12.41 20.64
N ARG A 810 -13.44 -13.58 21.00
CA ARG A 810 -13.45 -14.04 22.39
C ARG A 810 -12.55 -13.12 23.21
N THR A 811 -13.03 -12.73 24.40
CA THR A 811 -12.27 -11.92 25.35
C THR A 811 -12.15 -12.64 26.69
N PRO A 812 -11.05 -12.47 27.43
CA PRO A 812 -10.91 -13.10 28.74
C PRO A 812 -11.93 -12.53 29.73
N PRO A 813 -12.59 -13.37 30.55
CA PRO A 813 -13.57 -12.89 31.51
C PRO A 813 -12.93 -12.10 32.65
N GLY A 814 -13.74 -11.32 33.37
CA GLY A 814 -13.30 -10.60 34.57
C GLY A 814 -12.62 -9.26 34.26
N PRO A 815 -11.58 -8.86 35.02
CA PRO A 815 -10.98 -7.52 34.92
C PRO A 815 -10.48 -7.16 33.51
N ALA A 816 -10.00 -8.14 32.74
CA ALA A 816 -9.57 -7.93 31.36
C ALA A 816 -10.71 -7.49 30.44
N GLN A 817 -11.90 -8.10 30.59
CA GLN A 817 -13.08 -7.75 29.80
C GLN A 817 -13.51 -6.30 30.07
N ASP A 818 -13.52 -5.90 31.35
CA ASP A 818 -13.88 -4.56 31.76
C ASP A 818 -12.89 -3.51 31.23
N ALA A 819 -11.58 -3.82 31.29
CA ALA A 819 -10.52 -2.97 30.77
C ALA A 819 -10.59 -2.84 29.24
N LEU A 820 -10.80 -3.94 28.51
CA LEU A 820 -10.99 -3.90 27.06
C LEU A 820 -12.20 -3.04 26.66
N ALA A 821 -13.33 -3.22 27.34
CA ALA A 821 -14.51 -2.39 27.10
C ALA A 821 -14.26 -0.91 27.45
N ALA A 822 -13.45 -0.62 28.47
CA ALA A 822 -13.03 0.75 28.79
C ALA A 822 -12.14 1.35 27.70
N MET A 823 -11.19 0.58 27.16
CA MET A 823 -10.34 1.01 26.04
C MET A 823 -11.16 1.35 24.79
N VAL A 824 -12.18 0.55 24.43
CA VAL A 824 -13.08 0.87 23.30
C VAL A 824 -13.87 2.16 23.56
N ARG A 825 -14.36 2.38 24.79
CA ARG A 825 -15.03 3.65 25.15
C ARG A 825 -14.09 4.85 25.07
N LEU A 826 -12.87 4.70 25.58
CA LEU A 826 -11.84 5.73 25.53
C LEU A 826 -11.47 6.07 24.07
N TRP A 827 -11.34 5.07 23.20
CA TRP A 827 -11.16 5.28 21.77
C TRP A 827 -12.28 6.15 21.18
N GLY A 828 -13.55 5.89 21.49
CA GLY A 828 -14.67 6.71 21.02
C GLY A 828 -14.64 8.16 21.52
N VAL A 829 -14.10 8.41 22.72
CA VAL A 829 -13.87 9.78 23.22
C VAL A 829 -12.75 10.46 22.43
N LEU A 830 -11.63 9.77 22.20
CA LEU A 830 -10.51 10.30 21.44
C LEU A 830 -10.88 10.56 19.97
N GLU A 831 -11.66 9.69 19.34
CA GLU A 831 -12.23 9.91 18.00
C GLU A 831 -13.08 11.19 17.95
N GLY A 832 -13.81 11.50 19.03
CA GLY A 832 -14.52 12.77 19.18
C GLY A 832 -13.56 13.97 19.18
N VAL A 833 -12.45 13.89 19.93
CA VAL A 833 -11.42 14.93 19.97
C VAL A 833 -10.74 15.11 18.61
N GLU A 834 -10.44 14.02 17.90
CA GLU A 834 -9.91 14.07 16.53
C GLU A 834 -10.86 14.80 15.59
N ARG A 835 -12.15 14.47 15.66
CA ARG A 835 -13.21 15.08 14.86
C ARG A 835 -13.34 16.58 15.11
N ASP A 836 -13.28 17.01 16.37
CA ASP A 836 -13.35 18.43 16.75
C ASP A 836 -12.16 19.23 16.19
N ASN A 837 -10.98 18.61 16.11
CA ASN A 837 -9.75 19.20 15.56
C ASN A 837 -9.56 18.95 14.05
N ARG A 838 -10.51 18.29 13.38
CA ARG A 838 -10.48 17.97 11.94
C ARG A 838 -9.28 17.10 11.53
N VAL A 839 -8.98 16.10 12.35
CA VAL A 839 -8.05 14.99 12.06
C VAL A 839 -8.80 13.66 12.20
N SER A 840 -8.21 12.58 11.70
CA SER A 840 -8.76 11.22 11.79
C SER A 840 -7.63 10.23 11.56
N PHE A 841 -6.98 9.81 12.65
CA PHE A 841 -5.84 8.90 12.63
C PHE A 841 -6.12 7.62 13.41
N LEU A 842 -6.91 7.69 14.48
CA LEU A 842 -7.15 6.54 15.36
C LEU A 842 -8.10 5.53 14.72
N ARG A 843 -7.62 4.30 14.59
CA ARG A 843 -8.47 3.13 14.32
C ARG A 843 -9.01 2.53 15.61
N GLU A 844 -10.08 1.74 15.50
CA GLU A 844 -10.62 0.98 16.63
C GLU A 844 -9.61 -0.12 17.07
N PRO A 845 -9.40 -0.35 18.38
CA PRO A 845 -8.56 -1.44 18.87
C PRO A 845 -9.17 -2.82 18.55
N ASP A 846 -8.35 -3.76 18.10
CA ASP A 846 -8.81 -5.07 17.62
C ASP A 846 -8.70 -6.14 18.71
N LEU A 847 -9.83 -6.66 19.18
CA LEU A 847 -9.86 -7.62 20.29
C LEU A 847 -9.55 -9.08 19.87
N GLY A 848 -9.28 -9.34 18.59
CA GLY A 848 -9.16 -10.67 17.99
C GLY A 848 -8.05 -11.55 18.58
N PHE A 849 -6.98 -10.96 19.10
CA PHE A 849 -5.87 -11.70 19.70
C PHE A 849 -5.89 -11.73 21.24
N ALA A 850 -6.84 -11.04 21.87
CA ALA A 850 -6.86 -10.88 23.33
C ALA A 850 -6.98 -12.21 24.08
N TRP A 851 -7.87 -13.10 23.63
CA TRP A 851 -8.01 -14.43 24.22
C TRP A 851 -6.76 -15.29 24.04
N THR A 852 -6.20 -15.30 22.84
CA THR A 852 -4.98 -16.03 22.49
C THR A 852 -3.79 -15.58 23.35
N ALA A 853 -3.58 -14.27 23.47
CA ALA A 853 -2.53 -13.69 24.31
C ALA A 853 -2.72 -14.04 25.81
N TYR A 854 -3.96 -14.00 26.31
CA TYR A 854 -4.26 -14.39 27.69
C TYR A 854 -3.90 -15.84 27.99
N ARG A 855 -4.35 -16.79 27.15
CA ARG A 855 -4.06 -18.23 27.32
C ARG A 855 -2.56 -18.51 27.24
N TRP A 856 -1.87 -17.89 26.27
CA TRP A 856 -0.42 -18.03 26.16
C TRP A 856 0.31 -17.47 27.38
N ALA A 857 -0.08 -16.32 27.91
CA ALA A 857 0.50 -15.78 29.14
C ALA A 857 0.20 -16.63 30.39
N LYS A 858 -0.88 -17.43 30.38
CA LYS A 858 -1.24 -18.34 31.48
C LYS A 858 -0.43 -19.64 31.51
N GLY A 859 0.17 -20.01 30.39
CA GLY A 859 1.03 -21.20 30.29
C GLY A 859 0.49 -22.30 29.38
N ASP A 860 -0.64 -22.10 28.70
CA ASP A 860 -1.28 -23.10 27.84
C ASP A 860 -0.36 -23.53 26.68
N ASP A 861 -0.48 -24.78 26.24
CA ASP A 861 0.38 -25.33 25.19
C ASP A 861 0.13 -24.70 23.81
N LEU A 862 1.15 -24.72 22.95
CA LEU A 862 1.11 -24.06 21.65
C LEU A 862 0.00 -24.63 20.74
N ASP A 863 -0.22 -25.94 20.78
CA ASP A 863 -1.25 -26.61 19.99
C ASP A 863 -2.66 -26.17 20.42
N GLU A 864 -2.94 -26.09 21.71
CA GLU A 864 -4.25 -25.64 22.22
C GLU A 864 -4.54 -24.19 21.81
N VAL A 865 -3.53 -23.32 21.92
CA VAL A 865 -3.64 -21.90 21.56
C VAL A 865 -3.83 -21.74 20.05
N LEU A 866 -3.10 -22.51 19.23
CA LEU A 866 -3.23 -22.47 17.78
C LEU A 866 -4.53 -23.09 17.28
N MET A 867 -5.03 -24.19 17.86
CA MET A 867 -6.28 -24.83 17.43
C MET A 867 -7.51 -23.92 17.60
N GLU A 868 -7.51 -23.06 18.61
CA GLU A 868 -8.59 -22.09 18.84
C GLU A 868 -8.42 -20.78 18.06
N SER A 869 -7.27 -20.58 17.41
CA SER A 869 -6.97 -19.38 16.63
C SER A 869 -6.89 -19.70 15.14
N ASP A 870 -7.36 -18.81 14.27
CA ASP A 870 -7.16 -18.97 12.82
C ASP A 870 -5.72 -18.57 12.37
N LEU A 871 -4.74 -18.62 13.27
CA LEU A 871 -3.38 -18.13 13.04
C LEU A 871 -2.41 -19.24 12.68
N THR A 872 -1.46 -18.89 11.80
CA THR A 872 -0.26 -19.72 11.58
C THR A 872 0.71 -19.54 12.74
N ALA A 873 1.58 -20.53 12.99
CA ALA A 873 2.58 -20.43 14.05
C ALA A 873 3.52 -19.21 13.91
N GLY A 874 3.93 -18.85 12.68
CA GLY A 874 4.74 -17.65 12.47
C GLY A 874 3.96 -16.35 12.65
N ASP A 875 2.67 -16.30 12.28
CA ASP A 875 1.81 -15.13 12.58
C ASP A 875 1.57 -14.97 14.08
N PHE A 876 1.39 -16.08 14.80
CA PHE A 876 1.34 -16.10 16.26
C PHE A 876 2.63 -15.54 16.88
N VAL A 877 3.80 -16.07 16.49
CA VAL A 877 5.10 -15.58 16.98
C VAL A 877 5.29 -14.09 16.67
N ARG A 878 4.90 -13.64 15.47
CA ARG A 878 4.95 -12.23 15.09
C ARG A 878 4.06 -11.37 15.98
N ALA A 879 2.80 -11.76 16.17
CA ALA A 879 1.86 -11.03 17.02
C ALA A 879 2.35 -10.95 18.47
N VAL A 880 2.89 -12.06 19.01
CA VAL A 880 3.51 -12.08 20.35
C VAL A 880 4.74 -11.17 20.41
N LYS A 881 5.60 -11.13 19.39
CA LYS A 881 6.76 -10.23 19.36
C LYS A 881 6.36 -8.75 19.31
N GLN A 882 5.33 -8.39 18.53
CA GLN A 882 4.78 -7.03 18.51
C GLN A 882 4.17 -6.65 19.88
N LEU A 883 3.48 -7.58 20.52
CA LEU A 883 2.97 -7.42 21.87
C LEU A 883 4.11 -7.25 22.89
N LEU A 884 5.18 -8.04 22.80
CA LEU A 884 6.35 -7.91 23.67
C LEU A 884 7.03 -6.55 23.51
N ASP A 885 7.13 -6.04 22.28
CA ASP A 885 7.66 -4.71 22.00
C ASP A 885 6.81 -3.62 22.65
N LEU A 886 5.48 -3.63 22.44
CA LEU A 886 4.60 -2.64 23.07
C LEU A 886 4.57 -2.79 24.61
N LEU A 887 4.62 -4.00 25.17
CA LEU A 887 4.76 -4.20 26.62
C LEU A 887 6.08 -3.63 27.16
N GLY A 888 7.16 -3.69 26.38
CA GLY A 888 8.43 -3.04 26.67
C GLY A 888 8.27 -1.51 26.71
N GLN A 889 7.65 -0.93 25.69
CA GLN A 889 7.37 0.50 25.63
C GLN A 889 6.45 0.96 26.78
N VAL A 890 5.42 0.18 27.12
CA VAL A 890 4.54 0.41 28.28
C VAL A 890 5.34 0.38 29.58
N THR A 891 6.31 -0.52 29.71
CA THR A 891 7.21 -0.61 30.87
C THR A 891 8.07 0.66 31.02
N ASP A 892 8.49 1.27 29.92
CA ASP A 892 9.35 2.46 29.91
C ASP A 892 8.58 3.78 30.00
N ALA A 893 7.33 3.78 29.54
CA ALA A 893 6.38 4.88 29.67
C ALA A 893 5.78 4.96 31.10
N ALA A 894 5.56 3.83 31.75
CA ALA A 894 4.97 3.77 33.09
C ALA A 894 5.85 4.44 34.16
N PRO A 895 5.25 5.05 35.21
CA PRO A 895 6.01 5.65 36.31
C PRO A 895 6.96 4.66 36.99
N ALA A 896 8.12 5.16 37.44
CA ALA A 896 9.09 4.36 38.16
C ALA A 896 8.45 3.72 39.41
N ASN A 897 8.67 2.43 39.61
CA ASN A 897 8.11 1.61 40.71
C ASN A 897 6.58 1.38 40.70
N SER A 898 5.85 1.79 39.65
CA SER A 898 4.42 1.51 39.52
C SER A 898 4.09 0.02 39.45
N HIS A 899 2.86 -0.34 39.83
CA HIS A 899 2.35 -1.71 39.72
C HIS A 899 2.37 -2.17 38.26
N ILE A 900 1.86 -1.34 37.35
CA ILE A 900 1.80 -1.62 35.92
C ILE A 900 3.18 -1.95 35.33
N ARG A 901 4.25 -1.24 35.73
CA ARG A 901 5.62 -1.53 35.27
C ARG A 901 6.09 -2.93 35.65
N LYS A 902 5.77 -3.39 36.87
CA LYS A 902 6.13 -4.74 37.34
C LYS A 902 5.28 -5.79 36.63
N THR A 903 3.98 -5.51 36.44
CA THR A 903 3.04 -6.40 35.76
C THR A 903 3.41 -6.58 34.28
N ALA A 904 3.77 -5.50 33.58
CA ALA A 904 4.23 -5.52 32.19
C ALA A 904 5.48 -6.39 32.02
N ARG A 905 6.49 -6.24 32.88
CA ARG A 905 7.68 -7.11 32.87
C ARG A 905 7.34 -8.59 33.08
N ARG A 906 6.50 -8.89 34.08
CA ARG A 906 6.04 -10.26 34.33
C ARG A 906 5.24 -10.83 33.16
N ALA A 907 4.45 -9.99 32.47
CA ALA A 907 3.74 -10.38 31.26
C ALA A 907 4.72 -10.72 30.14
N MET A 908 5.75 -9.89 29.93
CA MET A 908 6.80 -10.17 28.96
C MET A 908 7.52 -11.49 29.25
N ASP A 909 7.90 -11.73 30.51
CA ASP A 909 8.56 -12.97 30.91
C ASP A 909 7.66 -14.19 30.68
N ALA A 910 6.37 -14.10 31.00
CA ALA A 910 5.41 -15.18 30.79
C ALA A 910 5.16 -15.47 29.30
N MET A 911 5.21 -14.45 28.44
CA MET A 911 5.01 -14.57 27.00
C MET A 911 6.27 -15.11 26.27
N ARG A 912 7.47 -14.91 26.84
CA ARG A 912 8.77 -15.35 26.29
C ARG A 912 9.06 -16.84 26.62
N ARG A 913 8.29 -17.75 26.04
CA ARG A 913 8.48 -19.21 26.19
C ARG A 913 8.31 -19.96 24.87
N GLY A 914 8.67 -21.25 24.87
CA GLY A 914 8.50 -22.15 23.72
C GLY A 914 8.97 -21.55 22.39
N VAL A 915 8.15 -21.68 21.35
CA VAL A 915 8.44 -21.18 19.99
C VAL A 915 8.81 -19.70 19.92
N VAL A 916 8.30 -18.87 20.84
CA VAL A 916 8.64 -17.44 20.90
C VAL A 916 10.09 -17.27 21.37
N ALA A 917 10.51 -18.05 22.37
CA ALA A 917 11.87 -17.98 22.93
C ALA A 917 12.93 -18.55 21.97
N TYR A 918 12.65 -19.65 21.25
CA TYR A 918 13.59 -20.21 20.28
C TYR A 918 13.89 -19.25 19.13
N SER A 919 12.90 -18.44 18.75
CA SER A 919 13.04 -17.44 17.68
C SER A 919 13.84 -16.19 18.07
N SER A 920 14.42 -16.16 19.27
CA SER A 920 15.17 -15.01 19.83
C SER A 920 16.69 -15.24 19.96
N VAL A 921 17.25 -16.30 19.36
CA VAL A 921 18.65 -16.66 19.61
C VAL A 921 19.61 -16.19 18.50
N ALA A 922 20.53 -15.31 18.96
CA ALA A 922 21.91 -15.00 18.58
C ALA A 922 22.28 -14.74 17.11
#